data_AF-B9F032-F1
#
_entry.id   AF-B9F032-F1
#
_cell.length_a   1.000
_cell.length_b   1.000
_cell.length_c   1.000
_cell.angle_alpha   90.00
_cell.angle_beta   90.00
_cell.angle_gamma   90.00
#
_symmetry.space_group_name_H-M   'P 1'
#
loop_
_entity.id
_entity.type
_entity.pdbx_description
1 polymer ?
#
loop_
_entity_poly.entity_id
_entity_poly.type
_entity_poly.pdbx_seq_one_letter_code
_entity_poly.pdbx_strand_id
1 'polypeptide(L)'
;MELGKEALVGVSMDHMRSSMQRGGLPPEMLEVGMELMRVLVGDSIPDPPVSTLPRLAPAAAARAPADGVDRISRLPDELLRDVVSRLPARDGARTAALSTRWRGVWHSVPLALVEAHLAPHETGGGGVVPPVPALARGPLRPKGVQDLVFVNRPWPLDLRLPAALFACSSLTRLHVGVWRFPDTRAVPRGAAFPHLREMVLSCVVMEDRDLAFLLDRSPALEKLAIITCQDGARVRLTSRSLRILQVCLTVVNYVDVVDAPRLERLMLWMTSKHRSCLSSMVKIRNAPKLRSLGFMEPGMHELEIGSTIIQAGMKLSPSTVVPSVKILALEVKFTVRYEARMLPSFLKCFPNVETLHIHSAVEDEPTGKSKLNLKFWQDAGPIECVQHHIKKVIMREFRGTKSELTFLKFVAERARKLERMVVVVTNGCFCSSGCQGDTQAQMETLMASAKWASEGSKLVAFENPHSQVGTPAWSFQFAFNFDWSDPFDYGYDQASLGEPVSKRKATELKSLGNKAVEKKDYLSATGFYSQAVDLYPDDATLFSNRSLCWHHMGDGHKALLDAYECRKLRPDWLKAYYRQGAALMLLKDYESACETLYDGFKLDPGNSEMEDALREALASLKASASTEARITENRTYHLSNHFRCTGSITDSMTAGECEIAKILLSRGAHVDSFSSHGTPLHLSAFCQQDGVMKILLDHHADFNKLLKPVFTPLIMALNAGSLKCVVLLLKAGADVKGVGTVTPLITAANNGQTDFYKCLLEAGADPNVPDEFGHLPIELAAYNNRRKDVEILLPVTSRIPSVCDWSVDGVISYVKSCPSVEDDPMYKMSPADMKLAASEAYRRQDYITAMKLYTRLTDICPHDATLFSNRSLCWLKMGAGVNALQDAQICRLMHSDWSKACYLEGAAQMLLKDFEKACDAFFDGLKLDPASDEIAEALRKSFESLKISHAAKVGIGLPSSQKKIIR
;
A
#
# COMPACT_ATOMS: atom_id res chain seq x y z
N MET A 1 0.96 16.10 18.16
CA MET A 1 -0.42 16.10 17.62
C MET A 1 -0.38 16.84 16.29
N GLU A 2 0.30 16.21 15.33
CA GLU A 2 0.38 16.62 13.93
C GLU A 2 -0.93 16.22 13.25
N LEU A 3 -1.70 17.19 12.82
CA LEU A 3 -2.80 17.00 11.87
C LEU A 3 -2.30 17.51 10.52
N GLY A 4 -1.45 16.72 9.88
CA GLY A 4 -0.93 16.94 8.55
C GLY A 4 -1.02 15.64 7.76
N LYS A 5 -1.95 15.59 6.80
CA LYS A 5 -2.26 14.44 5.92
C LYS A 5 -3.16 13.35 6.53
N GLU A 6 -4.34 13.72 7.00
CA GLU A 6 -5.48 12.79 6.91
C GLU A 6 -6.24 13.09 5.61
N ALA A 7 -5.88 12.38 4.55
CA ALA A 7 -6.85 12.09 3.49
C ALA A 7 -7.96 11.26 4.14
N LEU A 8 -9.20 11.73 4.11
CA LEU A 8 -10.30 11.08 4.83
C LEU A 8 -10.46 9.62 4.38
N VAL A 9 -10.14 8.79 5.36
CA VAL A 9 -10.18 7.33 5.42
C VAL A 9 -11.63 6.87 5.33
N GLY A 10 -11.87 5.88 4.48
CA GLY A 10 -13.12 5.12 4.46
C GLY A 10 -13.01 3.73 3.82
N VAL A 11 -11.81 3.35 3.40
CA VAL A 11 -11.52 2.02 2.85
C VAL A 11 -10.27 1.53 3.57
N SER A 12 -10.38 0.45 4.35
CA SER A 12 -9.18 -0.23 4.82
C SER A 12 -8.48 -0.80 3.59
N MET A 13 -7.15 -0.65 3.52
CA MET A 13 -6.34 -1.21 2.43
C MET A 13 -6.60 -2.72 2.26
N ASP A 14 -6.92 -3.41 3.36
CA ASP A 14 -7.27 -4.83 3.36
C ASP A 14 -8.61 -5.13 2.68
N HIS A 15 -9.62 -4.27 2.83
CA HIS A 15 -10.91 -4.45 2.15
C HIS A 15 -10.79 -4.25 0.63
N MET A 16 -10.00 -3.27 0.20
CA MET A 16 -9.71 -3.05 -1.23
C MET A 16 -8.90 -4.22 -1.81
N ARG A 17 -7.88 -4.68 -1.07
CA ARG A 17 -7.09 -5.87 -1.39
C ARG A 17 -7.96 -7.12 -1.51
N SER A 18 -8.84 -7.40 -0.53
CA SER A 18 -9.78 -8.52 -0.58
C SER A 18 -10.76 -8.42 -1.75
N SER A 19 -11.15 -7.21 -2.17
CA SER A 19 -12.04 -7.03 -3.32
C SER A 19 -11.34 -7.27 -4.66
N MET A 20 -10.11 -6.79 -4.80
CA MET A 20 -9.26 -7.11 -5.97
C MET A 20 -8.98 -8.62 -6.05
N GLN A 21 -8.78 -9.28 -4.89
CA GLN A 21 -8.69 -10.74 -4.80
C GLN A 21 -9.99 -11.46 -5.21
N ARG A 22 -11.16 -10.98 -4.76
CA ARG A 22 -12.47 -11.51 -5.19
C ARG A 22 -12.72 -11.31 -6.69
N GLY A 23 -12.29 -10.17 -7.24
CA GLY A 23 -12.34 -9.87 -8.67
C GLY A 23 -11.32 -10.62 -9.52
N GLY A 24 -10.54 -11.54 -8.92
CA GLY A 24 -9.64 -12.45 -9.64
C GLY A 24 -8.28 -11.86 -10.01
N LEU A 25 -7.85 -10.76 -9.40
CA LEU A 25 -6.48 -10.27 -9.56
C LEU A 25 -5.49 -11.18 -8.80
N PRO A 26 -4.36 -11.59 -9.43
CA PRO A 26 -3.32 -12.38 -8.76
C PRO A 26 -2.71 -11.63 -7.56
N PRO A 27 -2.27 -12.33 -6.50
CA PRO A 27 -1.68 -11.70 -5.30
C PRO A 27 -0.54 -10.73 -5.58
N GLU A 28 0.30 -11.04 -6.57
CA GLU A 28 1.48 -10.26 -6.98
C GLU A 28 1.11 -8.91 -7.63
N MET A 29 -0.09 -8.81 -8.17
CA MET A 29 -0.61 -7.61 -8.84
C MET A 29 -1.43 -6.74 -7.90
N LEU A 30 -1.67 -7.19 -6.66
CA LEU A 30 -2.46 -6.46 -5.67
C LEU A 30 -1.73 -5.21 -5.20
N GLU A 31 -0.45 -5.30 -4.84
CA GLU A 31 0.29 -4.12 -4.34
C GLU A 31 0.40 -3.03 -5.40
N VAL A 32 0.65 -3.45 -6.65
CA VAL A 32 0.67 -2.60 -7.84
C VAL A 32 -0.69 -1.96 -8.10
N GLY A 33 -1.77 -2.76 -8.06
CA GLY A 33 -3.13 -2.28 -8.26
C GLY A 33 -3.58 -1.32 -7.15
N MET A 34 -3.11 -1.55 -5.92
CA MET A 34 -3.37 -0.68 -4.77
C MET A 34 -2.62 0.66 -4.90
N GLU A 35 -1.37 0.65 -5.32
CA GLU A 35 -0.59 1.88 -5.54
C GLU A 35 -1.09 2.67 -6.75
N LEU A 36 -1.43 2.01 -7.87
CA LEU A 36 -2.07 2.66 -9.02
C LEU A 36 -3.43 3.26 -8.63
N MET A 37 -4.24 2.58 -7.81
CA MET A 37 -5.49 3.15 -7.31
C MET A 37 -5.25 4.35 -6.39
N ARG A 38 -4.17 4.34 -5.59
CA ARG A 38 -3.75 5.49 -4.78
C ARG A 38 -3.39 6.69 -5.65
N VAL A 39 -2.60 6.46 -6.71
CA VAL A 39 -2.18 7.48 -7.69
C VAL A 39 -3.37 7.98 -8.51
N LEU A 40 -4.22 7.09 -9.03
CA LEU A 40 -5.40 7.46 -9.81
C LEU A 40 -6.42 8.26 -9.01
N VAL A 41 -6.61 7.93 -7.73
CA VAL A 41 -7.50 8.71 -6.85
C VAL A 41 -6.83 10.01 -6.42
N GLY A 42 -5.52 10.04 -6.19
CA GLY A 42 -4.76 11.25 -5.85
C GLY A 42 -4.70 12.26 -6.99
N ASP A 43 -4.41 11.80 -8.21
CA ASP A 43 -4.19 12.65 -9.40
C ASP A 43 -5.49 13.09 -10.07
N SER A 44 -6.61 12.42 -9.80
CA SER A 44 -7.92 12.77 -10.37
C SER A 44 -8.67 13.82 -9.55
N ILE A 45 -8.25 14.12 -8.31
CA ILE A 45 -8.93 15.10 -7.45
C ILE A 45 -8.35 16.50 -7.75
N PRO A 46 -9.11 17.43 -8.34
CA PRO A 46 -8.66 18.80 -8.47
C PRO A 46 -8.54 19.46 -7.09
N ASP A 47 -7.56 20.35 -6.92
CA ASP A 47 -7.44 21.17 -5.72
C ASP A 47 -8.78 21.88 -5.40
N PRO A 48 -9.22 21.90 -4.14
CA PRO A 48 -10.52 22.47 -3.78
C PRO A 48 -10.58 23.95 -4.20
N PRO A 49 -11.69 24.41 -4.82
CA PRO A 49 -11.82 25.79 -5.31
C PRO A 49 -11.88 26.84 -4.19
N VAL A 50 -11.93 26.41 -2.91
CA VAL A 50 -12.01 27.27 -1.73
C VAL A 50 -11.12 26.69 -0.62
N SER A 51 -10.38 27.57 0.06
CA SER A 51 -9.53 27.24 1.21
C SER A 51 -10.32 26.57 2.33
N THR A 52 -9.82 25.45 2.83
CA THR A 52 -10.41 24.66 3.94
C THR A 52 -10.08 25.20 5.34
N LEU A 53 -9.48 26.39 5.44
CA LEU A 53 -9.24 27.04 6.73
C LEU A 53 -10.55 27.56 7.35
N PRO A 54 -10.89 27.19 8.60
CA PRO A 54 -11.99 27.81 9.31
C PRO A 54 -11.58 29.24 9.69
N ARG A 55 -11.96 30.25 8.90
CA ARG A 55 -11.99 31.64 9.36
C ARG A 55 -13.40 32.02 9.79
N LEU A 56 -13.79 31.52 10.96
CA LEU A 56 -14.65 32.19 11.92
C LEU A 56 -14.31 31.61 13.30
N ALA A 57 -13.28 32.17 13.93
CA ALA A 57 -13.11 32.01 15.37
C ALA A 57 -14.32 32.66 16.09
N PRO A 58 -14.75 32.14 17.25
CA PRO A 58 -15.89 32.66 18.01
C PRO A 58 -15.50 33.98 18.68
N ALA A 59 -15.48 35.07 17.91
CA ALA A 59 -15.22 36.41 18.41
C ALA A 59 -16.39 37.33 18.02
N ALA A 60 -17.56 37.07 18.61
CA ALA A 60 -18.60 38.07 18.83
C ALA A 60 -19.59 37.61 19.91
N ALA A 61 -19.08 37.23 21.08
CA ALA A 61 -19.86 37.34 22.32
C ALA A 61 -19.78 38.80 22.86
N ALA A 62 -19.88 39.77 21.97
CA ALA A 62 -20.04 41.18 22.33
C ALA A 62 -21.52 41.50 22.17
N ARG A 63 -22.21 41.59 23.33
CA ARG A 63 -23.57 42.14 23.55
C ARG A 63 -24.43 42.31 22.30
N ALA A 64 -25.39 41.41 22.12
CA ALA A 64 -26.49 41.57 21.17
C ALA A 64 -27.16 42.95 21.35
N PRO A 65 -27.39 43.73 20.28
CA PRO A 65 -28.37 44.80 20.32
C PRO A 65 -29.77 44.17 20.47
N ALA A 66 -30.61 44.79 21.29
CA ALA A 66 -31.88 44.24 21.76
C ALA A 66 -33.02 44.22 20.72
N ASP A 67 -32.75 44.51 19.45
CA ASP A 67 -33.72 44.46 18.36
C ASP A 67 -33.41 43.26 17.44
N GLY A 68 -34.02 42.11 17.71
CA GLY A 68 -33.93 40.87 16.92
C GLY A 68 -34.52 40.98 15.50
N VAL A 69 -34.24 42.07 14.79
CA VAL A 69 -34.74 42.38 13.45
C VAL A 69 -33.84 41.69 12.43
N ASP A 70 -34.40 40.72 11.71
CA ASP A 70 -33.75 40.10 10.56
C ASP A 70 -33.65 41.09 9.39
N ARG A 71 -32.51 41.78 9.32
CA ARG A 71 -32.17 42.75 8.26
C ARG A 71 -31.59 42.07 7.02
N ILE A 72 -31.11 40.83 7.14
CA ILE A 72 -30.47 40.09 6.05
C ILE A 72 -31.54 39.50 5.12
N SER A 73 -32.62 38.94 5.65
CA SER A 73 -33.77 38.48 4.87
C SER A 73 -34.52 39.60 4.14
N ARG A 74 -34.13 40.88 4.30
CA ARG A 74 -34.69 42.03 3.58
C ARG A 74 -33.88 42.42 2.33
N LEU A 75 -32.74 41.78 2.08
CA LEU A 75 -31.94 42.02 0.88
C LEU A 75 -32.68 41.54 -0.40
N PRO A 76 -32.44 42.15 -1.57
CA PRO A 76 -32.95 41.66 -2.85
C PRO A 76 -32.57 40.19 -3.12
N ASP A 77 -33.44 39.43 -3.78
CA ASP A 77 -33.21 38.00 -4.06
C ASP A 77 -31.92 37.76 -4.86
N GLU A 78 -31.48 38.71 -5.69
CA GLU A 78 -30.19 38.60 -6.41
C GLU A 78 -29.00 38.56 -5.48
N LEU A 79 -28.96 39.42 -4.46
CA LEU A 79 -27.88 39.45 -3.47
C LEU A 79 -27.95 38.21 -2.56
N LEU A 80 -29.16 37.77 -2.20
CA LEU A 80 -29.34 36.53 -1.44
C LEU A 80 -28.85 35.31 -2.25
N ARG A 81 -29.12 35.27 -3.56
CA ARG A 81 -28.62 34.21 -4.46
C ARG A 81 -27.10 34.23 -4.57
N ASP A 82 -26.49 35.41 -4.71
CA ASP A 82 -25.03 35.56 -4.75
C ASP A 82 -24.38 35.10 -3.45
N VAL A 83 -24.96 35.47 -2.30
CA VAL A 83 -24.53 34.99 -0.98
C VAL A 83 -24.61 33.47 -0.88
N VAL A 84 -25.75 32.86 -1.21
CA VAL A 84 -25.92 31.39 -1.15
C VAL A 84 -24.97 30.66 -2.10
N SER A 85 -24.67 31.22 -3.27
CA SER A 85 -23.78 30.61 -4.26
C SER A 85 -22.32 30.53 -3.81
N ARG A 86 -21.93 31.37 -2.85
CA ARG A 86 -20.59 31.45 -2.27
C ARG A 86 -20.43 30.64 -0.99
N LEU A 87 -21.52 30.04 -0.49
CA LEU A 87 -21.52 29.24 0.72
C LEU A 87 -21.34 27.74 0.41
N PRO A 88 -20.63 26.98 1.26
CA PRO A 88 -20.65 25.51 1.19
C PRO A 88 -22.08 24.98 1.30
N ALA A 89 -22.41 23.89 0.59
CA ALA A 89 -23.78 23.36 0.52
C ALA A 89 -24.44 23.15 1.91
N ARG A 90 -23.71 22.74 2.95
CA ARG A 90 -24.26 22.59 4.30
C ARG A 90 -24.65 23.93 4.93
N ASP A 91 -23.85 24.98 4.74
CA ASP A 91 -24.08 26.30 5.33
C ASP A 91 -25.10 27.10 4.54
N GLY A 92 -25.11 26.93 3.21
CA GLY A 92 -26.21 27.38 2.39
C GLY A 92 -27.53 26.71 2.79
N ALA A 93 -27.54 25.40 3.10
CA ALA A 93 -28.76 24.71 3.56
C ALA A 93 -29.25 25.25 4.92
N ARG A 94 -28.31 25.64 5.80
CA ARG A 94 -28.63 26.29 7.08
C ARG A 94 -29.28 27.66 6.91
N THR A 95 -29.05 28.37 5.80
CA THR A 95 -29.75 29.64 5.53
C THR A 95 -31.27 29.46 5.43
N ALA A 96 -31.75 28.26 5.06
CA ALA A 96 -33.18 27.93 5.03
C ALA A 96 -33.85 27.95 6.41
N ALA A 97 -33.07 27.96 7.50
CA ALA A 97 -33.56 28.11 8.88
C ALA A 97 -33.71 29.57 9.31
N LEU A 98 -33.17 30.55 8.56
CA LEU A 98 -33.25 31.98 8.90
C LEU A 98 -34.64 32.55 8.64
N SER A 99 -35.25 32.25 7.49
CA SER A 99 -36.66 32.56 7.19
C SER A 99 -37.21 31.74 6.02
N THR A 100 -38.54 31.70 5.84
CA THR A 100 -39.21 30.99 4.75
C THR A 100 -38.78 31.48 3.36
N ARG A 101 -38.35 32.74 3.23
CA ARG A 101 -37.87 33.33 1.97
C ARG A 101 -36.57 32.69 1.47
N TRP A 102 -35.66 32.34 2.38
CA TRP A 102 -34.41 31.65 2.02
C TRP A 102 -34.62 30.25 1.47
N ARG A 103 -35.76 29.60 1.78
CA ARG A 103 -36.09 28.32 1.14
C ARG A 103 -36.26 28.48 -0.36
N GLY A 104 -36.96 29.51 -0.83
CA GLY A 104 -37.12 29.77 -2.26
C GLY A 104 -35.79 30.09 -2.94
N VAL A 105 -34.97 30.93 -2.30
CA VAL A 105 -33.62 31.29 -2.77
C VAL A 105 -32.72 30.05 -2.86
N TRP A 106 -32.69 29.21 -1.84
CA TRP A 106 -31.93 27.96 -1.80
C TRP A 106 -32.24 27.00 -2.96
N HIS A 107 -33.53 26.83 -3.29
CA HIS A 107 -33.94 25.96 -4.40
C HIS A 107 -33.60 26.55 -5.79
N SER A 108 -33.19 27.82 -5.84
CA SER A 108 -32.91 28.56 -7.08
C SER A 108 -31.42 28.78 -7.37
N VAL A 109 -30.50 28.31 -6.49
CA VAL A 109 -29.06 28.60 -6.56
C VAL A 109 -28.23 27.33 -6.71
N PRO A 110 -27.27 27.28 -7.66
CA PRO A 110 -26.32 26.17 -7.78
C PRO A 110 -25.32 26.17 -6.61
N LEU A 111 -25.05 25.01 -6.03
CA LEU A 111 -24.34 24.86 -4.75
C LEU A 111 -22.91 24.36 -4.91
N ALA A 112 -21.99 24.89 -4.10
CA ALA A 112 -20.62 24.39 -3.99
C ALA A 112 -20.57 23.17 -3.05
N LEU A 113 -20.26 22.00 -3.61
CA LEU A 113 -20.01 20.77 -2.84
C LEU A 113 -18.55 20.74 -2.40
N VAL A 114 -18.33 20.70 -1.07
CA VAL A 114 -17.00 20.61 -0.45
C VAL A 114 -16.96 19.35 0.42
N GLU A 115 -15.91 18.54 0.25
CA GLU A 115 -15.75 17.18 0.79
C GLU A 115 -15.96 17.08 2.32
N ALA A 116 -15.51 18.09 3.09
CA ALA A 116 -15.66 18.12 4.55
C ALA A 116 -17.11 18.15 5.07
N HIS A 117 -18.10 18.37 4.20
CA HIS A 117 -19.50 18.54 4.59
C HIS A 117 -20.38 17.31 4.35
N LEU A 118 -19.82 16.20 3.85
CA LEU A 118 -20.51 14.92 3.67
C LEU A 118 -20.21 13.89 4.79
N ALA A 119 -19.30 14.21 5.70
CA ALA A 119 -19.02 13.38 6.88
C ALA A 119 -20.07 13.62 8.00
N PRO A 120 -20.60 12.56 8.65
CA PRO A 120 -21.38 12.74 9.87
C PRO A 120 -20.46 13.21 11.00
N HIS A 121 -20.89 14.24 11.74
CA HIS A 121 -20.24 14.64 12.98
C HIS A 121 -20.71 13.70 14.09
N GLU A 122 -19.78 13.05 14.79
CA GLU A 122 -20.06 12.49 16.10
C GLU A 122 -20.35 13.63 17.07
N THR A 123 -21.53 13.62 17.66
CA THR A 123 -21.83 14.36 18.89
C THR A 123 -22.43 13.38 19.88
N GLY A 124 -21.74 13.21 21.01
CA GLY A 124 -22.22 12.39 22.12
C GLY A 124 -23.59 12.82 22.61
N GLY A 125 -24.42 11.83 22.94
CA GLY A 125 -25.77 12.00 23.46
C GLY A 125 -26.75 11.12 22.72
N GLY A 126 -27.29 10.11 23.41
CA GLY A 126 -28.24 9.14 22.87
C GLY A 126 -29.42 9.78 22.16
N GLY A 127 -29.63 9.39 20.91
CA GLY A 127 -30.76 9.78 20.09
C GLY A 127 -30.58 9.28 18.66
N VAL A 128 -31.37 8.27 18.28
CA VAL A 128 -31.41 7.73 16.91
C VAL A 128 -31.78 8.85 15.93
N VAL A 129 -30.88 9.16 14.98
CA VAL A 129 -31.19 9.97 13.79
C VAL A 129 -30.91 9.10 12.55
N PRO A 130 -31.84 8.98 11.58
CA PRO A 130 -31.73 8.02 10.49
C PRO A 130 -30.70 8.46 9.42
N PRO A 131 -30.19 7.51 8.59
CA PRO A 131 -29.13 7.77 7.60
C PRO A 131 -29.60 8.73 6.51
N VAL A 132 -28.71 9.63 6.08
CA VAL A 132 -28.87 10.72 5.09
C VAL A 132 -29.86 10.38 3.94
N PRO A 133 -31.14 10.78 4.03
CA PRO A 133 -32.09 10.70 2.91
C PRO A 133 -32.29 12.07 2.24
N ALA A 134 -31.68 13.15 2.76
CA ALA A 134 -32.00 14.52 2.37
C ALA A 134 -31.27 14.99 1.10
N LEU A 135 -30.07 14.48 0.80
CA LEU A 135 -29.39 14.75 -0.48
C LEU A 135 -29.95 13.92 -1.65
N ALA A 136 -30.62 12.80 -1.36
CA ALA A 136 -31.23 11.93 -2.37
C ALA A 136 -32.64 12.37 -2.82
N ARG A 137 -33.24 13.36 -2.14
CA ARG A 137 -34.61 13.85 -2.45
C ARG A 137 -34.66 15.24 -3.11
N GLY A 138 -33.52 15.93 -3.25
CA GLY A 138 -33.40 17.17 -4.01
C GLY A 138 -32.79 16.94 -5.40
N PRO A 139 -33.21 17.67 -6.45
CA PRO A 139 -32.61 17.52 -7.76
C PRO A 139 -31.15 18.01 -7.73
N LEU A 140 -30.18 17.11 -7.90
CA LEU A 140 -28.81 17.46 -8.31
C LEU A 140 -28.92 18.16 -9.66
N ARG A 141 -28.95 19.50 -9.67
CA ARG A 141 -28.85 20.32 -10.88
C ARG A 141 -27.53 21.10 -10.86
N PRO A 142 -26.38 20.45 -11.07
CA PRO A 142 -25.15 21.17 -11.35
C PRO A 142 -25.27 21.76 -12.76
N LYS A 143 -25.81 22.98 -12.88
CA LYS A 143 -25.66 23.75 -14.11
C LYS A 143 -24.22 24.25 -14.16
N GLY A 144 -23.44 23.77 -15.13
CA GLY A 144 -22.11 24.32 -15.45
C GLY A 144 -20.91 23.50 -14.96
N VAL A 145 -21.11 22.39 -14.26
CA VAL A 145 -20.01 21.48 -13.92
C VAL A 145 -19.62 20.72 -15.19
N GLN A 146 -18.35 20.91 -15.59
CA GLN A 146 -17.74 20.25 -16.74
C GLN A 146 -16.91 19.03 -16.32
N ASP A 147 -16.27 19.10 -15.16
CA ASP A 147 -15.43 18.03 -14.62
C ASP A 147 -15.96 17.57 -13.27
N LEU A 148 -16.17 16.26 -13.14
CA LEU A 148 -16.70 15.68 -11.91
C LEU A 148 -15.96 14.40 -11.56
N VAL A 149 -15.49 14.33 -10.32
CA VAL A 149 -14.97 13.09 -9.71
C VAL A 149 -15.94 12.67 -8.61
N PHE A 150 -16.51 11.48 -8.76
CA PHE A 150 -17.59 10.98 -7.93
C PHE A 150 -17.22 9.62 -7.33
N VAL A 151 -16.69 9.64 -6.12
CA VAL A 151 -16.16 8.47 -5.41
C VAL A 151 -16.92 8.25 -4.10
N ASN A 152 -17.38 7.02 -3.85
CA ASN A 152 -18.12 6.67 -2.63
C ASN A 152 -17.16 6.28 -1.46
N ARG A 153 -17.33 6.88 -0.26
CA ARG A 153 -16.63 6.53 0.99
C ARG A 153 -17.53 6.80 2.23
N PRO A 154 -17.53 5.95 3.29
CA PRO A 154 -16.81 4.68 3.46
C PRO A 154 -17.57 3.48 2.85
N TRP A 155 -16.91 2.32 2.81
CA TRP A 155 -17.48 1.03 2.39
C TRP A 155 -18.83 0.75 3.07
N PRO A 156 -19.90 0.27 2.36
CA PRO A 156 -19.87 -0.80 1.34
C PRO A 156 -20.38 -0.49 -0.09
N LEU A 157 -20.09 -1.42 -1.01
CA LEU A 157 -20.29 -1.38 -2.48
C LEU A 157 -21.74 -1.53 -2.97
N ASP A 158 -22.71 -1.76 -2.10
CA ASP A 158 -24.11 -1.99 -2.52
C ASP A 158 -24.86 -0.70 -2.86
N LEU A 159 -24.21 0.45 -2.70
CA LEU A 159 -24.78 1.73 -3.08
C LEU A 159 -24.78 1.87 -4.60
N ARG A 160 -26.00 1.95 -5.14
CA ARG A 160 -26.23 2.21 -6.56
C ARG A 160 -25.89 3.67 -6.90
N LEU A 161 -25.19 3.85 -8.00
CA LEU A 161 -24.93 5.13 -8.61
C LEU A 161 -26.27 5.86 -8.83
N PRO A 162 -26.45 7.09 -8.32
CA PRO A 162 -27.71 7.79 -8.45
C PRO A 162 -28.07 8.04 -9.92
N ALA A 163 -29.25 7.60 -10.35
CA ALA A 163 -29.74 7.82 -11.72
C ALA A 163 -29.82 9.32 -12.10
N ALA A 164 -29.94 10.20 -11.10
CA ALA A 164 -29.89 11.65 -11.28
C ALA A 164 -28.57 12.15 -11.89
N LEU A 165 -27.46 11.42 -11.76
CA LEU A 165 -26.18 11.78 -12.37
C LEU A 165 -26.29 11.91 -13.90
N PHE A 166 -27.13 11.08 -14.54
CA PHE A 166 -27.38 11.13 -15.99
C PHE A 166 -28.14 12.40 -16.44
N ALA A 167 -28.65 13.20 -15.50
CA ALA A 167 -29.26 14.49 -15.81
C ALA A 167 -28.22 15.63 -15.90
N CYS A 168 -26.94 15.37 -15.58
CA CYS A 168 -25.86 16.35 -15.62
C CYS A 168 -25.34 16.56 -17.05
N SER A 169 -26.12 17.26 -17.88
CA SER A 169 -25.85 17.39 -19.31
C SER A 169 -24.61 18.23 -19.67
N SER A 170 -24.07 19.03 -18.74
CA SER A 170 -22.90 19.89 -18.97
C SER A 170 -21.54 19.18 -18.82
N LEU A 171 -21.52 17.94 -18.34
CA LEU A 171 -20.28 17.22 -18.06
C LEU A 171 -19.50 16.95 -19.35
N THR A 172 -18.20 17.25 -19.31
CA THR A 172 -17.19 16.93 -20.33
C THR A 172 -16.21 15.87 -19.84
N ARG A 173 -15.94 15.78 -18.53
CA ARG A 173 -15.12 14.73 -17.91
C ARG A 173 -15.81 14.17 -16.65
N LEU A 174 -15.84 12.85 -16.52
CA LEU A 174 -16.47 12.16 -15.40
C LEU A 174 -15.63 10.98 -14.92
N HIS A 175 -15.18 11.04 -13.67
CA HIS A 175 -14.57 9.91 -12.97
C HIS A 175 -15.58 9.33 -11.97
N VAL A 176 -15.87 8.04 -12.02
CA VAL A 176 -16.77 7.34 -11.09
C VAL A 176 -15.99 6.24 -10.37
N GLY A 177 -15.97 6.31 -9.03
CA GLY A 177 -15.23 5.38 -8.19
C GLY A 177 -16.09 4.69 -7.12
N VAL A 178 -15.98 3.37 -6.97
CA VAL A 178 -16.58 2.61 -5.84
C VAL A 178 -18.12 2.66 -5.81
N TRP A 179 -18.77 2.43 -6.96
CA TRP A 179 -20.24 2.39 -7.08
C TRP A 179 -20.72 1.12 -7.76
N ARG A 180 -21.94 0.69 -7.45
CA ARG A 180 -22.69 -0.22 -8.32
C ARG A 180 -23.41 0.59 -9.38
N PHE A 181 -23.36 0.19 -10.66
CA PHE A 181 -24.09 0.89 -11.72
C PHE A 181 -25.61 0.94 -11.41
N PRO A 182 -26.34 2.02 -11.78
CA PRO A 182 -27.77 2.11 -11.49
C PRO A 182 -28.54 1.02 -12.22
N ASP A 183 -29.73 0.67 -11.74
CA ASP A 183 -30.68 -0.06 -12.58
C ASP A 183 -30.98 0.80 -13.80
N THR A 184 -30.53 0.35 -14.99
CA THR A 184 -30.70 1.07 -16.26
C THR A 184 -32.17 1.38 -16.57
N ARG A 185 -33.11 0.64 -15.98
CA ARG A 185 -34.56 0.91 -16.07
C ARG A 185 -35.01 2.12 -15.26
N ALA A 186 -34.27 2.48 -14.22
CA ALA A 186 -34.55 3.63 -13.35
C ALA A 186 -33.99 4.95 -13.91
N VAL A 187 -33.17 4.91 -14.95
CA VAL A 187 -32.64 6.11 -15.61
C VAL A 187 -33.70 6.70 -16.56
N PRO A 188 -34.08 7.98 -16.42
CA PRO A 188 -35.07 8.61 -17.29
C PRO A 188 -34.68 8.53 -18.77
N ARG A 189 -35.64 8.27 -19.67
CA ARG A 189 -35.38 8.06 -21.11
C ARG A 189 -34.67 9.22 -21.82
N GLY A 190 -34.78 10.45 -21.31
CA GLY A 190 -34.10 11.64 -21.84
C GLY A 190 -32.81 12.02 -21.11
N ALA A 191 -32.43 11.31 -20.04
CA ALA A 191 -31.20 11.57 -19.30
C ALA A 191 -30.01 10.97 -20.08
N ALA A 192 -29.01 11.81 -20.35
CA ALA A 192 -27.83 11.48 -21.15
C ALA A 192 -26.68 12.44 -20.82
N PHE A 193 -25.49 12.07 -21.28
CA PHE A 193 -24.27 12.87 -21.22
C PHE A 193 -23.91 13.38 -22.62
N PRO A 194 -24.59 14.41 -23.14
CA PRO A 194 -24.46 14.84 -24.54
C PRO A 194 -23.08 15.44 -24.88
N HIS A 195 -22.36 15.95 -23.88
CA HIS A 195 -21.08 16.65 -24.05
C HIS A 195 -19.89 15.92 -23.43
N LEU A 196 -20.12 14.74 -22.83
CA LEU A 196 -19.08 14.00 -22.12
C LEU A 196 -18.06 13.46 -23.12
N ARG A 197 -16.80 13.85 -22.95
CA ARG A 197 -15.68 13.46 -23.80
C ARG A 197 -14.76 12.45 -23.13
N GLU A 198 -14.66 12.48 -21.82
CA GLU A 198 -13.76 11.62 -21.06
C GLU A 198 -14.48 10.95 -19.89
N MET A 199 -14.29 9.64 -19.75
CA MET A 199 -14.85 8.89 -18.64
C MET A 199 -13.86 7.88 -18.06
N VAL A 200 -13.78 7.83 -16.74
CA VAL A 200 -13.00 6.85 -15.98
C VAL A 200 -13.92 6.12 -15.01
N LEU A 201 -13.92 4.79 -15.08
CA LEU A 201 -14.66 3.90 -14.18
C LEU A 201 -13.66 3.10 -13.35
N SER A 202 -13.65 3.32 -12.03
CA SER A 202 -12.69 2.71 -11.09
C SER A 202 -13.42 1.93 -10.00
N CYS A 203 -13.10 0.65 -9.80
CA CYS A 203 -13.77 -0.19 -8.78
C CYS A 203 -15.31 -0.20 -8.91
N VAL A 204 -15.84 -0.19 -10.14
CA VAL A 204 -17.29 -0.17 -10.40
C VAL A 204 -17.81 -1.60 -10.58
N VAL A 205 -19.02 -1.85 -10.07
CA VAL A 205 -19.76 -3.10 -10.30
C VAL A 205 -20.79 -2.86 -11.40
N MET A 206 -20.67 -3.57 -12.53
CA MET A 206 -21.52 -3.38 -13.72
C MET A 206 -21.85 -4.70 -14.42
N GLU A 207 -23.05 -4.81 -15.00
CA GLU A 207 -23.49 -5.93 -15.84
C GLU A 207 -23.17 -5.69 -17.32
N ASP A 208 -23.22 -6.74 -18.17
CA ASP A 208 -22.90 -6.67 -19.62
C ASP A 208 -23.67 -5.58 -20.38
N ARG A 209 -24.92 -5.33 -19.99
CA ARG A 209 -25.82 -4.34 -20.62
C ARG A 209 -25.52 -2.90 -20.21
N ASP A 210 -24.84 -2.71 -19.09
CA ASP A 210 -24.68 -1.40 -18.46
C ASP A 210 -23.69 -0.53 -19.24
N LEU A 211 -22.60 -1.13 -19.72
CA LEU A 211 -21.62 -0.41 -20.54
C LEU A 211 -22.22 -0.01 -21.90
N ALA A 212 -22.98 -0.91 -22.53
CA ALA A 212 -23.66 -0.61 -23.79
C ALA A 212 -24.67 0.53 -23.61
N PHE A 213 -25.43 0.51 -22.52
CA PHE A 213 -26.33 1.60 -22.14
C PHE A 213 -25.55 2.91 -21.94
N LEU A 214 -24.43 2.88 -21.22
CA LEU A 214 -23.62 4.07 -20.95
C LEU A 214 -23.04 4.70 -22.22
N LEU A 215 -22.56 3.88 -23.16
CA LEU A 215 -22.06 4.34 -24.46
C LEU A 215 -23.17 4.98 -25.30
N ASP A 216 -24.38 4.39 -25.31
CA ASP A 216 -25.56 4.96 -25.97
C ASP A 216 -25.96 6.32 -25.37
N ARG A 217 -25.82 6.47 -24.05
CA ARG A 217 -26.09 7.73 -23.34
C ARG A 217 -24.96 8.76 -23.43
N SER A 218 -23.84 8.43 -24.05
CA SER A 218 -22.66 9.31 -24.12
C SER A 218 -22.16 9.46 -25.56
N PRO A 219 -22.95 10.10 -26.45
CA PRO A 219 -22.68 10.13 -27.89
C PRO A 219 -21.45 10.93 -28.30
N ALA A 220 -20.89 11.75 -27.41
CA ALA A 220 -19.68 12.53 -27.62
C ALA A 220 -18.43 11.93 -26.95
N LEU A 221 -18.54 10.74 -26.34
CA LEU A 221 -17.46 10.16 -25.55
C LEU A 221 -16.27 9.77 -26.44
N GLU A 222 -15.11 10.36 -26.20
CA GLU A 222 -13.88 10.13 -26.95
C GLU A 222 -12.93 9.17 -26.23
N LYS A 223 -12.89 9.21 -24.90
CA LYS A 223 -11.98 8.41 -24.08
C LYS A 223 -12.72 7.67 -22.97
N LEU A 224 -12.48 6.38 -22.85
CA LEU A 224 -13.03 5.53 -21.79
C LEU A 224 -11.94 4.68 -21.15
N ALA A 225 -11.81 4.78 -19.83
CA ALA A 225 -10.97 3.90 -19.03
C ALA A 225 -11.83 3.06 -18.06
N ILE A 226 -11.57 1.76 -18.01
CA ILE A 226 -12.12 0.82 -17.03
C ILE A 226 -10.94 0.29 -16.22
N ILE A 227 -10.92 0.61 -14.94
CA ILE A 227 -9.88 0.23 -14.00
C ILE A 227 -10.56 -0.61 -12.91
N THR A 228 -10.03 -1.80 -12.64
CA THR A 228 -10.48 -2.65 -11.52
C THR A 228 -12.00 -2.93 -11.51
N CYS A 229 -12.54 -3.58 -12.55
CA CYS A 229 -13.93 -4.08 -12.54
C CYS A 229 -14.05 -5.34 -11.66
N GLN A 230 -15.03 -5.38 -10.76
CA GLN A 230 -15.17 -6.48 -9.78
C GLN A 230 -15.76 -7.78 -10.37
N ASP A 231 -16.72 -7.67 -11.28
CA ASP A 231 -17.37 -8.82 -11.92
C ASP A 231 -16.65 -9.28 -13.21
N GLY A 232 -15.43 -8.74 -13.41
CA GLY A 232 -14.69 -8.81 -14.66
C GLY A 232 -15.24 -7.86 -15.72
N ALA A 233 -14.36 -7.32 -16.56
CA ALA A 233 -14.74 -6.50 -17.69
C ALA A 233 -15.34 -7.37 -18.82
N ARG A 234 -16.60 -7.06 -19.16
CA ARG A 234 -17.31 -7.59 -20.34
C ARG A 234 -17.61 -6.43 -21.28
N VAL A 235 -16.77 -6.27 -22.28
CA VAL A 235 -16.79 -5.09 -23.15
C VAL A 235 -17.39 -5.45 -24.49
N ARG A 236 -18.61 -4.97 -24.78
CA ARG A 236 -19.19 -4.99 -26.12
C ARG A 236 -19.22 -3.56 -26.66
N LEU A 237 -18.27 -3.21 -27.52
CA LEU A 237 -18.06 -1.85 -27.98
C LEU A 237 -18.83 -1.54 -29.27
N THR A 238 -19.79 -0.64 -29.18
CA THR A 238 -20.48 -0.01 -30.31
C THR A 238 -20.53 1.49 -30.04
N SER A 239 -19.66 2.27 -30.72
CA SER A 239 -19.58 3.71 -30.50
C SER A 239 -19.06 4.44 -31.73
N ARG A 240 -19.72 5.56 -32.08
CA ARG A 240 -19.33 6.40 -33.22
C ARG A 240 -18.32 7.49 -32.86
N SER A 241 -18.12 7.75 -31.57
CA SER A 241 -17.25 8.82 -31.05
C SER A 241 -15.98 8.32 -30.39
N LEU A 242 -15.99 7.10 -29.83
CA LEU A 242 -14.88 6.61 -29.01
C LEU A 242 -13.59 6.44 -29.83
N ARG A 243 -12.50 6.99 -29.29
CA ARG A 243 -11.16 7.00 -29.87
C ARG A 243 -10.15 6.23 -29.03
N ILE A 244 -10.32 6.21 -27.70
CA ILE A 244 -9.46 5.45 -26.77
C ILE A 244 -10.34 4.57 -25.88
N LEU A 245 -10.03 3.28 -25.85
CA LEU A 245 -10.53 2.34 -24.85
C LEU A 245 -9.34 1.74 -24.10
N GLN A 246 -9.36 1.87 -22.78
CA GLN A 246 -8.35 1.34 -21.90
C GLN A 246 -8.99 0.48 -20.81
N VAL A 247 -8.48 -0.75 -20.65
CA VAL A 247 -8.93 -1.71 -19.64
C VAL A 247 -7.70 -2.15 -18.84
N CYS A 248 -7.70 -1.86 -17.55
CA CYS A 248 -6.55 -2.06 -16.68
C CYS A 248 -6.93 -2.78 -15.38
N LEU A 249 -5.98 -3.59 -14.86
CA LEU A 249 -6.05 -4.16 -13.51
C LEU A 249 -7.38 -4.88 -13.23
N THR A 250 -7.88 -5.65 -14.20
CA THR A 250 -9.17 -6.34 -14.07
C THR A 250 -9.15 -7.65 -14.82
N VAL A 251 -9.96 -8.61 -14.36
CA VAL A 251 -10.26 -9.80 -15.14
C VAL A 251 -11.00 -9.37 -16.40
N VAL A 252 -10.48 -9.69 -17.58
CA VAL A 252 -11.19 -9.44 -18.85
C VAL A 252 -11.84 -10.75 -19.27
N ASN A 253 -13.17 -10.79 -19.27
CA ASN A 253 -13.90 -11.98 -19.72
C ASN A 253 -13.96 -12.03 -21.26
N TYR A 254 -14.39 -10.93 -21.87
CA TYR A 254 -14.30 -10.74 -23.32
C TYR A 254 -14.31 -9.26 -23.70
N VAL A 255 -13.73 -8.96 -24.87
CA VAL A 255 -13.77 -7.67 -25.56
C VAL A 255 -14.27 -7.92 -26.97
N ASP A 256 -15.43 -7.38 -27.35
CA ASP A 256 -16.01 -7.47 -28.69
C ASP A 256 -16.14 -6.06 -29.28
N VAL A 257 -15.20 -5.67 -30.15
CA VAL A 257 -15.24 -4.41 -30.90
C VAL A 257 -16.14 -4.62 -32.12
N VAL A 258 -17.44 -4.44 -31.89
CA VAL A 258 -18.49 -4.68 -32.88
C VAL A 258 -18.47 -3.62 -33.97
N ASP A 259 -18.56 -2.34 -33.59
CA ASP A 259 -18.55 -1.20 -34.51
C ASP A 259 -18.00 0.06 -33.82
N ALA A 260 -16.75 0.40 -34.12
CA ALA A 260 -16.06 1.55 -33.54
C ALA A 260 -15.19 2.25 -34.60
N PRO A 261 -15.79 2.99 -35.56
CA PRO A 261 -15.09 3.54 -36.73
C PRO A 261 -14.04 4.61 -36.40
N ARG A 262 -14.08 5.19 -35.19
CA ARG A 262 -13.13 6.20 -34.71
C ARG A 262 -12.11 5.68 -33.70
N LEU A 263 -12.19 4.40 -33.31
CA LEU A 263 -11.29 3.84 -32.32
C LEU A 263 -9.85 3.87 -32.85
N GLU A 264 -8.98 4.62 -32.18
CA GLU A 264 -7.56 4.78 -32.52
C GLU A 264 -6.67 3.92 -31.64
N ARG A 265 -7.08 3.69 -30.38
CA ARG A 265 -6.29 2.97 -29.37
C ARG A 265 -7.17 1.99 -28.58
N LEU A 266 -6.73 0.74 -28.52
CA LEU A 266 -7.29 -0.28 -27.63
C LEU A 266 -6.19 -0.82 -26.74
N MET A 267 -6.35 -0.65 -25.42
CA MET A 267 -5.35 -1.04 -24.44
C MET A 267 -5.87 -2.01 -23.41
N LEU A 268 -5.12 -3.10 -23.24
CA LEU A 268 -5.33 -4.10 -22.19
C LEU A 268 -4.04 -4.16 -21.37
N TRP A 269 -4.06 -3.77 -20.10
CA TRP A 269 -2.84 -3.74 -19.29
C TRP A 269 -3.07 -4.41 -17.93
N MET A 270 -2.18 -5.32 -17.55
CA MET A 270 -2.30 -6.07 -16.29
C MET A 270 -3.69 -6.72 -16.13
N THR A 271 -4.18 -7.30 -17.22
CA THR A 271 -5.47 -8.00 -17.27
C THR A 271 -5.27 -9.48 -16.95
N SER A 272 -6.22 -10.10 -16.28
CA SER A 272 -6.21 -11.55 -16.03
C SER A 272 -7.44 -12.23 -16.64
N LYS A 273 -7.43 -13.56 -16.70
CA LYS A 273 -8.58 -14.37 -17.14
C LYS A 273 -9.45 -14.80 -15.96
N HIS A 274 -10.72 -15.09 -16.22
CA HIS A 274 -11.61 -15.63 -15.21
C HIS A 274 -11.14 -17.03 -14.77
N ARG A 275 -11.24 -17.37 -13.48
CA ARG A 275 -10.73 -18.65 -12.92
C ARG A 275 -11.32 -19.90 -13.59
N SER A 276 -12.53 -19.79 -14.17
CA SER A 276 -13.20 -20.89 -14.88
C SER A 276 -12.92 -20.94 -16.39
N CYS A 277 -12.18 -19.98 -16.94
CA CYS A 277 -11.91 -19.86 -18.37
C CYS A 277 -10.42 -20.12 -18.66
N LEU A 278 -10.14 -20.88 -19.72
CA LEU A 278 -8.77 -21.15 -20.14
C LEU A 278 -8.12 -19.93 -20.84
N SER A 279 -8.93 -19.04 -21.42
CA SER A 279 -8.53 -17.86 -22.20
C SER A 279 -9.60 -16.74 -22.11
N SER A 280 -9.22 -15.53 -22.52
CA SER A 280 -10.07 -14.34 -22.62
C SER A 280 -10.23 -13.95 -24.09
N MET A 281 -11.47 -13.78 -24.56
CA MET A 281 -11.75 -13.57 -25.98
C MET A 281 -11.65 -12.08 -26.37
N VAL A 282 -10.88 -11.75 -27.42
CA VAL A 282 -10.77 -10.41 -27.99
C VAL A 282 -11.17 -10.45 -29.46
N LYS A 283 -12.33 -9.86 -29.80
CA LYS A 283 -12.88 -9.81 -31.15
C LYS A 283 -12.74 -8.41 -31.75
N ILE A 284 -12.13 -8.31 -32.92
CA ILE A 284 -12.03 -7.06 -33.68
C ILE A 284 -12.82 -7.25 -34.98
N ARG A 285 -14.00 -6.61 -35.08
CA ARG A 285 -14.87 -6.68 -36.26
C ARG A 285 -14.74 -5.44 -37.13
N ASN A 286 -15.06 -4.26 -36.60
CA ASN A 286 -14.98 -3.01 -37.36
C ASN A 286 -14.32 -1.88 -36.55
N ALA A 287 -13.02 -1.68 -36.79
CA ALA A 287 -12.22 -0.61 -36.18
C ALA A 287 -11.15 -0.08 -37.17
N PRO A 288 -11.54 0.53 -38.30
CA PRO A 288 -10.64 0.89 -39.41
C PRO A 288 -9.57 1.94 -39.05
N LYS A 289 -9.76 2.69 -37.97
CA LYS A 289 -8.79 3.68 -37.48
C LYS A 289 -7.89 3.16 -36.36
N LEU A 290 -8.01 1.89 -35.98
CA LEU A 290 -7.26 1.33 -34.87
C LEU A 290 -5.78 1.32 -35.21
N ARG A 291 -5.02 2.22 -34.59
CA ARG A 291 -3.60 2.48 -34.86
C ARG A 291 -2.69 1.86 -33.80
N SER A 292 -3.13 1.84 -32.53
CA SER A 292 -2.37 1.29 -31.41
C SER A 292 -3.17 0.18 -30.70
N LEU A 293 -2.54 -0.98 -30.53
CA LEU A 293 -3.16 -2.14 -29.88
C LEU A 293 -2.17 -2.77 -28.89
N GLY A 294 -2.60 -3.01 -27.66
CA GLY A 294 -1.83 -3.79 -26.69
C GLY A 294 -2.03 -3.36 -25.23
N PHE A 295 -1.62 -4.14 -24.24
CA PHE A 295 -0.82 -5.35 -24.33
C PHE A 295 -1.69 -6.57 -24.57
N MET A 296 -1.38 -7.31 -25.63
CA MET A 296 -2.00 -8.62 -25.87
C MET A 296 -1.05 -9.71 -25.39
N GLU A 297 -1.53 -10.62 -24.54
CA GLU A 297 -0.83 -11.86 -24.20
C GLU A 297 -1.32 -13.02 -25.10
N PRO A 298 -0.54 -13.51 -26.08
CA PRO A 298 -0.99 -14.54 -27.02
C PRO A 298 -1.38 -15.89 -26.40
N GLY A 299 -0.94 -16.18 -25.17
CA GLY A 299 -1.34 -17.36 -24.40
C GLY A 299 -2.65 -17.24 -23.66
N MET A 300 -3.05 -16.01 -23.33
CA MET A 300 -4.21 -15.71 -22.51
C MET A 300 -5.35 -15.13 -23.35
N HIS A 301 -5.05 -14.28 -24.33
CA HIS A 301 -6.03 -13.66 -25.21
C HIS A 301 -6.24 -14.44 -26.51
N GLU A 302 -7.43 -15.01 -26.69
CA GLU A 302 -7.87 -15.56 -27.98
C GLU A 302 -8.33 -14.42 -28.89
N LEU A 303 -7.57 -14.16 -29.95
CA LEU A 303 -7.88 -13.11 -30.92
C LEU A 303 -8.80 -13.65 -32.02
N GLU A 304 -9.95 -13.02 -32.21
CA GLU A 304 -10.86 -13.27 -33.33
C GLU A 304 -10.91 -12.02 -34.23
N ILE A 305 -10.55 -12.17 -35.50
CA ILE A 305 -10.66 -11.10 -36.49
C ILE A 305 -11.69 -11.53 -37.52
N GLY A 306 -12.72 -10.71 -37.71
CA GLY A 306 -13.88 -11.08 -38.51
C GLY A 306 -14.64 -12.24 -37.88
N SER A 307 -14.58 -13.42 -38.50
CA SER A 307 -15.19 -14.68 -38.02
C SER A 307 -14.17 -15.78 -37.75
N THR A 308 -12.88 -15.45 -37.71
CA THR A 308 -11.79 -16.43 -37.61
C THR A 308 -11.02 -16.23 -36.31
N ILE A 309 -10.96 -17.29 -35.49
CA ILE A 309 -10.12 -17.34 -34.30
C ILE A 309 -8.68 -17.65 -34.74
N ILE A 310 -7.75 -16.79 -34.37
CA ILE A 310 -6.34 -16.91 -34.76
C ILE A 310 -5.69 -18.06 -33.98
N GLN A 311 -5.03 -18.95 -34.71
CA GLN A 311 -4.33 -20.12 -34.15
C GLN A 311 -2.90 -20.23 -34.69
N ALA A 312 -2.02 -20.88 -33.92
CA ALA A 312 -0.63 -21.08 -34.30
C ALA A 312 -0.51 -21.84 -35.64
N GLY A 313 0.23 -21.28 -36.59
CA GLY A 313 0.52 -21.92 -37.88
C GLY A 313 -0.59 -21.80 -38.93
N MET A 314 -1.65 -21.04 -38.63
CA MET A 314 -2.73 -20.76 -39.58
C MET A 314 -2.21 -19.97 -40.81
N LYS A 315 -2.71 -20.31 -42.00
CA LYS A 315 -2.56 -19.47 -43.20
C LYS A 315 -3.60 -18.35 -43.14
N LEU A 316 -3.15 -17.10 -43.01
CA LEU A 316 -4.05 -15.95 -42.91
C LEU A 316 -4.60 -15.55 -44.28
N SER A 317 -5.83 -15.02 -44.29
CA SER A 317 -6.47 -14.39 -45.44
C SER A 317 -6.56 -12.86 -45.24
N PRO A 318 -6.86 -12.08 -46.28
CA PRO A 318 -7.04 -10.63 -46.13
C PRO A 318 -8.16 -10.22 -45.16
N SER A 319 -9.12 -11.11 -44.88
CA SER A 319 -10.19 -10.88 -43.90
C SER A 319 -9.79 -11.15 -42.46
N THR A 320 -8.59 -11.69 -42.22
CA THR A 320 -8.04 -12.00 -40.88
C THR A 320 -6.90 -11.06 -40.49
N VAL A 321 -6.78 -9.89 -41.14
CA VAL A 321 -5.75 -8.90 -40.85
C VAL A 321 -6.37 -7.54 -40.52
N VAL A 322 -5.69 -6.77 -39.67
CA VAL A 322 -6.06 -5.40 -39.29
C VAL A 322 -4.90 -4.47 -39.71
N PRO A 323 -4.86 -4.03 -40.98
CA PRO A 323 -3.72 -3.29 -41.53
C PRO A 323 -3.59 -1.85 -41.01
N SER A 324 -4.59 -1.34 -40.27
CA SER A 324 -4.55 -0.01 -39.67
C SER A 324 -3.59 0.08 -38.48
N VAL A 325 -3.27 -1.05 -37.82
CA VAL A 325 -2.42 -1.08 -36.64
C VAL A 325 -0.97 -0.78 -37.02
N LYS A 326 -0.42 0.27 -36.42
CA LYS A 326 0.96 0.74 -36.59
C LYS A 326 1.83 0.48 -35.36
N ILE A 327 1.23 0.43 -34.18
CA ILE A 327 1.93 0.22 -32.92
C ILE A 327 1.29 -0.98 -32.22
N LEU A 328 2.08 -2.03 -31.98
CA LEU A 328 1.63 -3.26 -31.35
C LEU A 328 2.44 -3.51 -30.09
N ALA A 329 1.76 -3.72 -28.96
CA ALA A 329 2.38 -4.15 -27.71
C ALA A 329 1.90 -5.55 -27.32
N LEU A 330 2.85 -6.44 -27.05
CA LEU A 330 2.59 -7.83 -26.68
C LEU A 330 3.29 -8.18 -25.37
N GLU A 331 2.63 -8.98 -24.57
CA GLU A 331 3.21 -9.64 -23.39
C GLU A 331 3.45 -11.10 -23.73
N VAL A 332 4.69 -11.58 -23.58
CA VAL A 332 5.09 -12.90 -24.11
C VAL A 332 5.87 -13.67 -23.07
N LYS A 333 5.37 -14.86 -22.70
CA LYS A 333 6.13 -15.84 -21.92
C LYS A 333 6.96 -16.71 -22.86
N PHE A 334 8.20 -16.29 -23.12
CA PHE A 334 9.11 -16.99 -24.04
C PHE A 334 9.50 -18.42 -23.60
N THR A 335 9.25 -18.79 -22.34
CA THR A 335 9.43 -20.15 -21.82
C THR A 335 8.24 -21.06 -22.15
N VAL A 336 7.04 -20.51 -22.35
CA VAL A 336 5.83 -21.27 -22.65
C VAL A 336 5.73 -21.51 -24.15
N ARG A 337 5.96 -22.77 -24.56
CA ARG A 337 6.02 -23.15 -25.99
C ARG A 337 4.78 -22.77 -26.78
N TYR A 338 3.60 -22.94 -26.19
CA TYR A 338 2.34 -22.64 -26.86
C TYR A 338 2.25 -21.14 -27.20
N GLU A 339 2.53 -20.26 -26.24
CA GLU A 339 2.45 -18.81 -26.43
C GLU A 339 3.45 -18.30 -27.46
N ALA A 340 4.69 -18.78 -27.38
CA ALA A 340 5.71 -18.42 -28.36
C ALA A 340 5.35 -18.89 -29.78
N ARG A 341 4.61 -20.00 -29.93
CA ARG A 341 4.08 -20.46 -31.23
C ARG A 341 2.95 -19.58 -31.76
N MET A 342 2.25 -18.85 -30.89
CA MET A 342 1.22 -17.89 -31.29
C MET A 342 1.81 -16.58 -31.82
N LEU A 343 2.99 -16.18 -31.34
CA LEU A 343 3.61 -14.89 -31.68
C LEU A 343 3.71 -14.62 -33.20
N PRO A 344 4.20 -15.54 -34.06
CA PRO A 344 4.19 -15.31 -35.50
C PRO A 344 2.80 -15.07 -36.09
N SER A 345 1.79 -15.77 -35.57
CA SER A 345 0.41 -15.67 -36.07
C SER A 345 -0.19 -14.32 -35.70
N PHE A 346 0.07 -13.83 -34.49
CA PHE A 346 -0.28 -12.46 -34.05
C PHE A 346 0.39 -11.41 -34.93
N LEU A 347 1.71 -11.51 -35.16
CA LEU A 347 2.43 -10.53 -36.01
C LEU A 347 1.89 -10.51 -37.45
N LYS A 348 1.53 -11.67 -38.01
CA LYS A 348 0.93 -11.76 -39.35
C LYS A 348 -0.47 -11.12 -39.43
N CYS A 349 -1.21 -11.01 -38.32
CA CYS A 349 -2.50 -10.32 -38.28
C CYS A 349 -2.38 -8.80 -38.47
N PHE A 350 -1.20 -8.23 -38.23
CA PHE A 350 -0.96 -6.78 -38.26
C PHE A 350 0.20 -6.45 -39.21
N PRO A 351 -0.03 -6.49 -40.55
CA PRO A 351 1.04 -6.45 -41.55
C PRO A 351 1.80 -5.12 -41.63
N ASN A 352 1.23 -4.03 -41.11
CA ASN A 352 1.77 -2.67 -41.24
C ASN A 352 2.37 -2.11 -39.94
N VAL A 353 2.67 -2.96 -38.95
CA VAL A 353 3.28 -2.54 -37.68
C VAL A 353 4.65 -1.90 -37.93
N GLU A 354 4.81 -0.68 -37.40
CA GLU A 354 6.04 0.11 -37.48
C GLU A 354 6.81 0.08 -36.14
N THR A 355 6.10 0.06 -35.02
CA THR A 355 6.69 -0.05 -33.68
C THR A 355 6.15 -1.28 -32.96
N LEU A 356 7.05 -2.17 -32.52
CA LEU A 356 6.74 -3.38 -31.78
C LEU A 356 7.29 -3.29 -30.35
N HIS A 357 6.40 -3.34 -29.37
CA HIS A 357 6.73 -3.45 -27.95
C HIS A 357 6.53 -4.89 -27.48
N ILE A 358 7.54 -5.46 -26.82
CA ILE A 358 7.50 -6.79 -26.22
C ILE A 358 7.80 -6.65 -24.72
N HIS A 359 6.90 -7.14 -23.88
CA HIS A 359 7.12 -7.31 -22.45
C HIS A 359 7.40 -8.80 -22.16
N SER A 360 8.54 -9.12 -21.54
CA SER A 360 8.94 -10.50 -21.24
C SER A 360 8.50 -10.92 -19.83
N ALA A 361 7.42 -11.69 -19.73
CA ALA A 361 6.83 -12.12 -18.44
C ALA A 361 7.55 -13.34 -17.82
N VAL A 362 7.53 -13.47 -16.49
CA VAL A 362 8.07 -14.62 -15.72
C VAL A 362 6.97 -15.65 -15.39
N GLU A 363 7.38 -16.88 -15.08
CA GLU A 363 6.53 -18.04 -14.78
C GLU A 363 6.32 -18.19 -13.26
N ASP A 364 5.16 -18.68 -12.82
CA ASP A 364 4.87 -19.06 -11.42
C ASP A 364 5.43 -20.46 -11.06
N GLU A 365 5.71 -21.34 -12.04
CA GLU A 365 6.37 -22.64 -11.83
C GLU A 365 7.17 -23.13 -13.06
N PRO A 366 8.41 -23.62 -12.91
CA PRO A 366 9.25 -24.03 -14.03
C PRO A 366 8.82 -25.39 -14.60
N THR A 367 8.02 -25.39 -15.67
CA THR A 367 7.77 -26.62 -16.44
C THR A 367 8.99 -26.91 -17.34
N GLY A 368 9.97 -27.65 -16.81
CA GLY A 368 11.30 -27.84 -17.38
C GLY A 368 11.43 -28.59 -18.72
N LYS A 369 10.64 -28.32 -19.78
CA LYS A 369 10.64 -29.15 -21.00
C LYS A 369 10.66 -28.48 -22.39
N SER A 370 10.85 -27.17 -22.58
CA SER A 370 11.13 -26.71 -23.95
C SER A 370 11.90 -25.39 -24.10
N LYS A 371 13.14 -25.50 -24.60
CA LYS A 371 13.93 -24.36 -25.10
C LYS A 371 13.59 -24.11 -26.58
N LEU A 372 13.15 -22.89 -26.93
CA LEU A 372 13.00 -22.49 -28.33
C LEU A 372 14.38 -22.29 -28.96
N ASN A 373 14.49 -22.55 -30.26
CA ASN A 373 15.73 -22.39 -31.02
C ASN A 373 15.51 -21.52 -32.26
N LEU A 374 16.59 -21.12 -32.93
CA LEU A 374 16.51 -20.28 -34.14
C LEU A 374 15.72 -20.94 -35.28
N LYS A 375 15.76 -22.29 -35.39
CA LYS A 375 15.01 -23.04 -36.42
C LYS A 375 13.51 -22.81 -36.32
N PHE A 376 12.96 -22.73 -35.11
CA PHE A 376 11.54 -22.42 -34.91
C PHE A 376 11.11 -21.11 -35.59
N TRP A 377 11.89 -20.04 -35.46
CA TRP A 377 11.58 -18.75 -36.09
C TRP A 377 11.81 -18.76 -37.61
N GLN A 378 12.73 -19.59 -38.10
CA GLN A 378 12.92 -19.80 -39.54
C GLN A 378 11.72 -20.53 -40.16
N ASP A 379 11.16 -21.52 -39.45
CA ASP A 379 9.99 -22.29 -39.88
C ASP A 379 8.69 -21.47 -39.87
N ALA A 380 8.66 -20.34 -39.16
CA ALA A 380 7.50 -19.44 -39.14
C ALA A 380 7.19 -18.79 -40.51
N GLY A 381 8.15 -18.83 -41.43
CA GLY A 381 8.05 -18.24 -42.77
C GLY A 381 8.14 -16.70 -42.75
N PRO A 382 7.93 -16.05 -43.91
CA PRO A 382 7.95 -14.59 -44.00
C PRO A 382 6.81 -13.98 -43.18
N ILE A 383 7.13 -12.91 -42.44
CA ILE A 383 6.18 -12.09 -41.70
C ILE A 383 6.29 -10.66 -42.24
N GLU A 384 5.22 -10.19 -42.88
CA GLU A 384 5.21 -8.94 -43.64
C GLU A 384 5.64 -7.71 -42.82
N CYS A 385 5.07 -7.54 -41.62
CA CYS A 385 5.41 -6.42 -40.76
C CYS A 385 6.89 -6.42 -40.36
N VAL A 386 7.41 -7.59 -39.95
CA VAL A 386 8.82 -7.76 -39.60
C VAL A 386 9.70 -7.43 -40.79
N GLN A 387 9.41 -7.95 -41.98
CA GLN A 387 10.29 -7.79 -43.14
C GLN A 387 10.32 -6.37 -43.71
N HIS A 388 9.19 -5.66 -43.72
CA HIS A 388 9.01 -4.47 -44.55
C HIS A 388 8.54 -3.20 -43.82
N HIS A 389 8.07 -3.31 -42.57
CA HIS A 389 7.41 -2.19 -41.89
C HIS A 389 8.00 -1.84 -40.52
N ILE A 390 8.49 -2.81 -39.75
CA ILE A 390 9.06 -2.56 -38.42
C ILE A 390 10.30 -1.66 -38.54
N LYS A 391 10.21 -0.49 -37.89
CA LYS A 391 11.28 0.51 -37.74
C LYS A 391 11.85 0.50 -36.32
N LYS A 392 11.03 0.24 -35.32
CA LYS A 392 11.41 0.29 -33.91
C LYS A 392 10.94 -0.96 -33.16
N VAL A 393 11.85 -1.60 -32.42
CA VAL A 393 11.51 -2.71 -31.51
C VAL A 393 11.99 -2.36 -30.11
N ILE A 394 11.10 -2.53 -29.13
CA ILE A 394 11.39 -2.31 -27.71
C ILE A 394 11.10 -3.62 -26.97
N MET A 395 12.11 -4.21 -26.37
CA MET A 395 11.98 -5.39 -25.51
C MET A 395 12.21 -4.99 -24.05
N ARG A 396 11.23 -5.24 -23.19
CA ARG A 396 11.23 -4.92 -21.77
C ARG A 396 11.35 -6.18 -20.93
N GLU A 397 11.92 -6.03 -19.74
CA GLU A 397 12.18 -7.13 -18.80
C GLU A 397 13.02 -8.26 -19.43
N PHE A 398 14.01 -7.91 -20.25
CA PHE A 398 14.90 -8.89 -20.88
C PHE A 398 15.77 -9.59 -19.83
N ARG A 399 15.67 -10.92 -19.75
CA ARG A 399 16.40 -11.75 -18.79
C ARG A 399 17.56 -12.54 -19.38
N GLY A 400 17.92 -12.30 -20.64
CA GLY A 400 19.05 -12.98 -21.29
C GLY A 400 18.80 -14.44 -21.63
N THR A 401 17.56 -14.93 -21.61
CA THR A 401 17.27 -16.33 -21.94
C THR A 401 17.52 -16.61 -23.42
N LYS A 402 17.82 -17.87 -23.74
CA LYS A 402 18.07 -18.29 -25.13
C LYS A 402 16.87 -18.00 -26.04
N SER A 403 15.64 -18.19 -25.55
CA SER A 403 14.41 -17.95 -26.32
C SER A 403 14.26 -16.46 -26.69
N GLU A 404 14.42 -15.56 -25.72
CA GLU A 404 14.37 -14.10 -25.92
C GLU A 404 15.44 -13.66 -26.93
N LEU A 405 16.68 -14.12 -26.74
CA LEU A 405 17.79 -13.80 -27.64
C LEU A 405 17.53 -14.29 -29.07
N THR A 406 16.97 -15.50 -29.24
CA THR A 406 16.64 -16.01 -30.58
C THR A 406 15.55 -15.20 -31.28
N PHE A 407 14.61 -14.64 -30.54
CA PHE A 407 13.59 -13.75 -31.10
C PHE A 407 14.20 -12.41 -31.55
N LEU A 408 15.06 -11.78 -30.73
CA LEU A 408 15.75 -10.55 -31.12
C LEU A 408 16.62 -10.76 -32.37
N LYS A 409 17.34 -11.88 -32.45
CA LYS A 409 18.12 -12.25 -33.64
C LYS A 409 17.24 -12.43 -34.87
N PHE A 410 16.10 -13.13 -34.73
CA PHE A 410 15.14 -13.29 -35.81
C PHE A 410 14.65 -11.95 -36.37
N VAL A 411 14.33 -10.99 -35.48
CA VAL A 411 13.93 -9.63 -35.90
C VAL A 411 15.09 -8.93 -36.60
N ALA A 412 16.28 -8.89 -35.99
CA ALA A 412 17.45 -8.23 -36.57
C ALA A 412 17.81 -8.79 -37.96
N GLU A 413 17.71 -10.10 -38.15
CA GLU A 413 18.04 -10.80 -39.41
C GLU A 413 16.99 -10.65 -40.52
N ARG A 414 15.78 -10.17 -40.19
CA ARG A 414 14.67 -10.11 -41.16
C ARG A 414 14.14 -8.71 -41.39
N ALA A 415 14.28 -7.81 -40.42
CA ALA A 415 13.74 -6.46 -40.50
C ALA A 415 14.62 -5.52 -41.31
N ARG A 416 14.24 -5.30 -42.58
CA ARG A 416 14.99 -4.49 -43.54
C ARG A 416 14.86 -2.98 -43.32
N LYS A 417 13.85 -2.54 -42.57
CA LYS A 417 13.62 -1.14 -42.22
C LYS A 417 13.88 -0.83 -40.75
N LEU A 418 14.49 -1.76 -40.02
CA LEU A 418 14.78 -1.55 -38.61
C LEU A 418 15.75 -0.38 -38.46
N GLU A 419 15.34 0.65 -37.74
CA GLU A 419 16.14 1.83 -37.42
C GLU A 419 16.71 1.69 -36.00
N ARG A 420 15.91 1.15 -35.07
CA ARG A 420 16.27 1.10 -33.65
C ARG A 420 15.74 -0.15 -32.94
N MET A 421 16.61 -0.80 -32.18
CA MET A 421 16.28 -1.90 -31.26
C MET A 421 16.66 -1.48 -29.84
N VAL A 422 15.67 -1.37 -28.95
CA VAL A 422 15.84 -1.00 -27.55
C VAL A 422 15.60 -2.23 -26.67
N VAL A 423 16.54 -2.54 -25.78
CA VAL A 423 16.49 -3.70 -24.88
C VAL A 423 16.66 -3.22 -23.45
N VAL A 424 15.59 -3.29 -22.67
CA VAL A 424 15.59 -2.96 -21.24
C VAL A 424 15.81 -4.23 -20.45
N VAL A 425 16.93 -4.31 -19.75
CA VAL A 425 17.41 -5.50 -19.07
C VAL A 425 16.97 -5.50 -17.61
N THR A 426 16.58 -6.65 -17.07
CA THR A 426 16.25 -6.80 -15.65
C THR A 426 17.49 -6.61 -14.77
N ASN A 427 17.37 -5.90 -13.64
CA ASN A 427 18.49 -5.72 -12.72
C ASN A 427 19.07 -7.05 -12.26
N GLY A 428 20.40 -7.17 -12.30
CA GLY A 428 21.11 -8.40 -11.93
C GLY A 428 21.28 -9.42 -13.05
N CYS A 429 20.70 -9.23 -14.24
CA CYS A 429 20.76 -10.19 -15.36
C CYS A 429 22.20 -10.57 -15.76
N PHE A 430 23.15 -9.64 -15.64
CA PHE A 430 24.53 -9.84 -16.06
C PHE A 430 25.55 -9.89 -14.91
N CYS A 431 25.10 -9.93 -13.65
CA CYS A 431 25.98 -9.91 -12.47
C CYS A 431 26.79 -11.19 -12.23
N SER A 432 26.56 -12.26 -13.02
CA SER A 432 27.25 -13.54 -12.87
C SER A 432 28.68 -13.58 -13.45
N SER A 433 29.15 -12.53 -14.14
CA SER A 433 30.48 -12.50 -14.77
C SER A 433 31.56 -11.70 -14.03
N GLY A 434 31.33 -11.28 -12.77
CA GLY A 434 32.35 -10.64 -11.92
C GLY A 434 32.88 -9.28 -12.43
N CYS A 435 32.31 -8.74 -13.51
CA CYS A 435 32.58 -7.40 -14.01
C CYS A 435 31.27 -6.62 -13.92
N GLN A 436 31.28 -5.49 -13.22
CA GLN A 436 30.26 -4.45 -13.34
C GLN A 436 30.38 -3.86 -14.76
N GLY A 437 29.86 -4.60 -15.74
CA GLY A 437 30.02 -4.33 -17.16
C GLY A 437 28.90 -3.46 -17.69
N ASP A 438 29.25 -2.57 -18.63
CA ASP A 438 28.31 -1.78 -19.42
C ASP A 438 27.27 -2.70 -20.11
N THR A 439 25.99 -2.58 -19.71
CA THR A 439 24.86 -3.35 -20.24
C THR A 439 24.79 -3.27 -21.77
N GLN A 440 25.17 -2.12 -22.34
CA GLN A 440 25.25 -1.92 -23.78
C GLN A 440 26.25 -2.89 -24.43
N ALA A 441 27.49 -2.94 -23.92
CA ALA A 441 28.56 -3.77 -24.48
C ALA A 441 28.25 -5.29 -24.39
N GLN A 442 27.62 -5.71 -23.29
CA GLN A 442 27.19 -7.11 -23.13
C GLN A 442 26.11 -7.49 -24.14
N MET A 443 25.14 -6.59 -24.38
CA MET A 443 24.10 -6.85 -25.36
C MET A 443 24.64 -6.84 -26.80
N GLU A 444 25.58 -5.94 -27.11
CA GLU A 444 26.33 -5.95 -28.38
C GLU A 444 27.05 -7.29 -28.59
N THR A 445 27.70 -7.82 -27.55
CA THR A 445 28.37 -9.13 -27.59
C THR A 445 27.38 -10.27 -27.89
N LEU A 446 26.21 -10.29 -27.23
CA LEU A 446 25.18 -11.30 -27.48
C LEU A 446 24.59 -11.24 -28.89
N MET A 447 24.49 -10.03 -29.44
CA MET A 447 23.95 -9.73 -30.77
C MET A 447 25.00 -9.75 -31.89
N ALA A 448 26.30 -9.87 -31.58
CA ALA A 448 27.38 -9.86 -32.56
C ALA A 448 27.27 -10.97 -33.64
N SER A 449 26.60 -12.07 -33.31
CA SER A 449 26.35 -13.18 -34.26
C SER A 449 25.12 -12.96 -35.15
N ALA A 450 24.31 -11.94 -34.90
CA ALA A 450 23.13 -11.63 -35.71
C ALA A 450 23.55 -10.92 -37.01
N LYS A 451 23.06 -11.42 -38.16
CA LYS A 451 23.28 -10.76 -39.45
C LYS A 451 22.19 -9.74 -39.71
N TRP A 452 22.41 -8.50 -39.30
CA TRP A 452 21.42 -7.42 -39.43
C TRP A 452 20.99 -7.20 -40.88
N ALA A 453 19.68 -7.21 -41.13
CA ALA A 453 19.10 -7.01 -42.47
C ALA A 453 19.01 -5.53 -42.87
N SER A 454 19.12 -4.61 -41.91
CA SER A 454 19.07 -3.17 -42.12
C SER A 454 20.41 -2.54 -41.77
N GLU A 455 21.02 -1.86 -42.75
CA GLU A 455 22.28 -1.13 -42.58
C GLU A 455 22.06 0.10 -41.68
N GLY A 456 22.89 0.27 -40.64
CA GLY A 456 22.81 1.42 -39.73
C GLY A 456 21.79 1.30 -38.58
N SER A 457 21.19 0.11 -38.38
CA SER A 457 20.34 -0.15 -37.21
C SER A 457 21.07 0.13 -35.89
N LYS A 458 20.44 0.86 -34.98
CA LYS A 458 21.02 1.15 -33.66
C LYS A 458 20.48 0.22 -32.58
N LEU A 459 21.36 -0.55 -31.94
CA LEU A 459 21.06 -1.30 -30.71
C LEU A 459 21.30 -0.40 -29.48
N VAL A 460 20.33 -0.31 -28.59
CA VAL A 460 20.41 0.42 -27.33
C VAL A 460 19.97 -0.50 -26.21
N ALA A 461 20.82 -0.71 -25.21
CA ALA A 461 20.52 -1.54 -24.05
C ALA A 461 20.94 -0.85 -22.74
N PHE A 462 20.07 -0.96 -21.74
CA PHE A 462 20.31 -0.41 -20.41
C PHE A 462 19.50 -1.18 -19.37
N GLU A 463 19.96 -1.13 -18.13
CA GLU A 463 19.26 -1.72 -16.98
C GLU A 463 18.02 -0.92 -16.60
N ASN A 464 16.96 -1.62 -16.18
CA ASN A 464 15.71 -0.98 -15.76
C ASN A 464 15.96 -0.13 -14.48
N PRO A 465 15.86 1.22 -14.55
CA PRO A 465 16.16 2.08 -13.41
C PRO A 465 15.09 2.04 -12.31
N HIS A 466 13.95 1.36 -12.53
CA HIS A 466 12.79 1.36 -11.64
C HIS A 466 12.52 -0.01 -11.00
N SER A 467 13.55 -0.83 -10.78
CA SER A 467 13.43 -2.21 -10.26
C SER A 467 13.09 -2.29 -8.74
N GLN A 468 12.12 -1.54 -8.26
CA GLN A 468 11.34 -2.07 -7.15
C GLN A 468 10.46 -3.17 -7.76
N VAL A 469 10.64 -4.40 -7.26
CA VAL A 469 9.89 -5.59 -7.69
C VAL A 469 8.40 -5.22 -7.72
N GLY A 470 7.80 -5.28 -8.91
CA GLY A 470 6.36 -5.09 -9.10
C GLY A 470 5.93 -3.79 -9.78
N THR A 471 6.71 -2.70 -9.86
CA THR A 471 6.18 -1.48 -10.52
C THR A 471 6.07 -1.64 -12.05
N PRO A 472 4.87 -1.57 -12.66
CA PRO A 472 4.71 -1.66 -14.11
C PRO A 472 5.38 -0.48 -14.78
N ALA A 473 6.20 -0.75 -15.79
CA ALA A 473 6.89 0.25 -16.59
C ALA A 473 5.97 1.10 -17.51
N TRP A 474 4.65 1.12 -17.27
CA TRP A 474 3.63 1.78 -18.11
C TRP A 474 2.75 2.70 -17.27
N SER A 475 2.51 3.92 -17.76
CA SER A 475 1.69 4.93 -17.08
C SER A 475 0.32 5.11 -17.75
N PHE A 476 -0.72 5.05 -16.93
CA PHE A 476 -2.11 5.28 -17.31
C PHE A 476 -2.31 6.63 -18.03
N GLN A 477 -1.61 7.68 -17.58
CA GLN A 477 -1.81 9.05 -18.07
C GLN A 477 -1.31 9.25 -19.51
N PHE A 478 -0.18 8.62 -19.88
CA PHE A 478 0.37 8.72 -21.24
C PHE A 478 -0.52 8.01 -22.25
N ALA A 479 -1.05 6.85 -21.88
CA ALA A 479 -1.94 6.06 -22.71
C ALA A 479 -3.27 6.80 -23.03
N PHE A 480 -3.77 7.56 -22.06
CA PHE A 480 -5.02 8.33 -22.15
C PHE A 480 -4.85 9.72 -22.79
N ASN A 481 -3.62 10.11 -23.14
CA ASN A 481 -3.31 11.39 -23.78
C ASN A 481 -3.03 11.24 -25.31
N PHE A 482 -3.72 12.03 -26.13
CA PHE A 482 -3.55 12.04 -27.59
C PHE A 482 -2.21 12.63 -28.05
N ASP A 483 -1.60 13.51 -27.25
CA ASP A 483 -0.36 14.20 -27.61
C ASP A 483 0.83 13.24 -27.74
N TRP A 484 0.71 12.05 -27.14
CA TRP A 484 1.73 11.00 -27.20
C TRP A 484 1.53 10.11 -28.42
N SER A 485 2.45 10.15 -29.38
CA SER A 485 2.34 9.40 -30.64
C SER A 485 2.44 7.88 -30.47
N ASP A 486 3.22 7.44 -29.48
CA ASP A 486 3.36 6.05 -29.06
C ASP A 486 2.95 5.94 -27.57
N PRO A 487 1.80 5.31 -27.26
CA PRO A 487 1.31 5.22 -25.90
C PRO A 487 2.04 4.18 -25.03
N PHE A 488 2.99 3.43 -25.61
CA PHE A 488 3.81 2.45 -24.90
C PHE A 488 5.28 2.89 -24.80
N ASP A 489 5.66 4.04 -25.36
CA ASP A 489 7.03 4.55 -25.30
C ASP A 489 7.24 5.46 -24.10
N TYR A 490 8.29 5.19 -23.31
CA TYR A 490 8.64 5.93 -22.10
C TYR A 490 9.70 7.01 -22.34
N GLY A 491 9.91 7.42 -23.60
CA GLY A 491 10.89 8.46 -23.95
C GLY A 491 12.34 7.96 -24.02
N TYR A 492 12.56 6.66 -24.18
CA TYR A 492 13.91 6.08 -24.35
C TYR A 492 14.63 6.54 -25.64
N ASP A 493 13.92 7.22 -26.55
CA ASP A 493 14.53 7.91 -27.69
C ASP A 493 15.45 9.07 -27.32
N GLN A 494 15.42 9.52 -26.06
CA GLN A 494 16.16 10.71 -25.59
C GLN A 494 17.58 10.42 -25.09
N ALA A 495 17.99 9.15 -24.99
CA ALA A 495 19.33 8.80 -24.53
C ALA A 495 20.43 8.97 -25.60
N SER A 496 20.10 9.30 -26.86
CA SER A 496 21.14 9.33 -27.91
C SER A 496 20.98 10.27 -29.11
N LEU A 497 20.12 11.29 -29.01
CA LEU A 497 20.11 12.43 -29.93
C LEU A 497 20.05 13.70 -29.09
N GLY A 498 20.85 14.72 -29.46
CA GLY A 498 21.04 15.96 -28.68
C GLY A 498 19.76 16.62 -28.18
N GLU A 499 19.92 17.44 -27.13
CA GLU A 499 18.91 17.87 -26.15
C GLU A 499 17.42 17.84 -26.57
N PRO A 500 16.52 17.24 -25.75
CA PRO A 500 15.11 17.09 -26.04
C PRO A 500 14.44 18.40 -26.45
N VAL A 501 13.55 18.38 -27.46
CA VAL A 501 12.73 19.55 -27.82
C VAL A 501 11.92 20.04 -26.61
N SER A 502 11.43 19.12 -25.78
CA SER A 502 10.76 19.41 -24.51
C SER A 502 11.71 20.07 -23.50
N LYS A 503 12.98 19.65 -23.43
CA LYS A 503 14.02 20.25 -22.57
C LYS A 503 14.39 21.65 -23.07
N ARG A 504 14.52 21.87 -24.39
CA ARG A 504 14.76 23.20 -24.99
C ARG A 504 13.62 24.17 -24.70
N LYS A 505 12.37 23.70 -24.85
CA LYS A 505 11.20 24.52 -24.52
C LYS A 505 11.08 24.77 -23.02
N ALA A 506 11.39 23.78 -22.18
CA ALA A 506 11.45 23.95 -20.73
C ALA A 506 12.57 24.93 -20.31
N THR A 507 13.74 24.91 -20.98
CA THR A 507 14.82 25.88 -20.70
C THR A 507 14.48 27.29 -21.16
N GLU A 508 13.76 27.45 -22.28
CA GLU A 508 13.20 28.74 -22.70
C GLU A 508 12.18 29.29 -21.68
N LEU A 509 11.23 28.46 -21.27
CA LEU A 509 10.22 28.82 -20.26
C LEU A 509 10.87 29.13 -18.90
N LYS A 510 11.88 28.36 -18.50
CA LYS A 510 12.69 28.65 -17.32
C LYS A 510 13.41 29.99 -17.42
N SER A 511 13.95 30.34 -18.60
CA SER A 511 14.57 31.64 -18.83
C SER A 511 13.55 32.79 -18.74
N LEU A 512 12.34 32.60 -19.28
CA LEU A 512 11.25 33.57 -19.15
C LEU A 512 10.80 33.72 -17.68
N GLY A 513 10.68 32.62 -16.95
CA GLY A 513 10.42 32.61 -15.52
C GLY A 513 11.49 33.39 -14.74
N ASN A 514 12.77 33.15 -15.02
CA ASN A 514 13.87 33.87 -14.37
C ASN A 514 13.80 35.38 -14.63
N LYS A 515 13.54 35.80 -15.89
CA LYS A 515 13.34 37.22 -16.25
C LYS A 515 12.13 37.85 -15.54
N ALA A 516 11.07 37.08 -15.29
CA ALA A 516 9.91 37.54 -14.53
C ALA A 516 10.23 37.70 -13.04
N VAL A 517 11.02 36.77 -12.46
CA VAL A 517 11.54 36.89 -11.08
C VAL A 517 12.41 38.13 -10.91
N GLU A 518 13.30 38.44 -11.86
CA GLU A 518 14.11 39.66 -11.85
C GLU A 518 13.25 40.94 -11.82
N LYS A 519 12.08 40.90 -12.48
CA LYS A 519 11.08 41.98 -12.46
C LYS A 519 10.17 41.97 -11.23
N LYS A 520 10.35 41.04 -10.30
CA LYS A 520 9.48 40.77 -9.14
C LYS A 520 8.03 40.41 -9.52
N ASP A 521 7.82 39.94 -10.75
CA ASP A 521 6.53 39.42 -11.21
C ASP A 521 6.46 37.92 -10.93
N TYR A 522 6.25 37.58 -9.66
CA TYR A 522 6.25 36.20 -9.18
C TYR A 522 5.05 35.40 -9.71
N LEU A 523 3.91 36.05 -9.99
CA LEU A 523 2.72 35.38 -10.52
C LEU A 523 3.00 34.86 -11.94
N SER A 524 3.49 35.73 -12.84
CA SER A 524 3.87 35.30 -14.19
C SER A 524 5.01 34.28 -14.17
N ALA A 525 5.98 34.45 -13.27
CA ALA A 525 7.07 33.49 -13.09
C ALA A 525 6.57 32.08 -12.74
N THR A 526 5.62 31.95 -11.80
CA THR A 526 5.02 30.64 -11.49
C THR A 526 4.30 30.03 -12.67
N GLY A 527 3.62 30.82 -13.50
CA GLY A 527 2.99 30.34 -14.73
C GLY A 527 4.00 29.74 -15.71
N PHE A 528 5.13 30.42 -15.93
CA PHE A 528 6.21 29.91 -16.80
C PHE A 528 6.88 28.66 -16.22
N TYR A 529 7.16 28.65 -14.91
CA TYR A 529 7.77 27.47 -14.28
C TYR A 529 6.82 26.28 -14.26
N SER A 530 5.51 26.47 -14.08
CA SER A 530 4.55 25.37 -14.15
C SER A 530 4.50 24.74 -15.53
N GLN A 531 4.43 25.56 -16.59
CA GLN A 531 4.53 25.04 -17.96
C GLN A 531 5.87 24.33 -18.23
N ALA A 532 6.96 24.80 -17.63
CA ALA A 532 8.26 24.14 -17.76
C ALA A 532 8.31 22.80 -17.01
N VAL A 533 7.70 22.72 -15.82
CA VAL A 533 7.59 21.48 -15.02
C VAL A 533 6.73 20.45 -15.75
N ASP A 534 5.62 20.85 -16.36
CA ASP A 534 4.76 19.96 -17.15
C ASP A 534 5.51 19.32 -18.34
N LEU A 535 6.51 20.03 -18.88
CA LEU A 535 7.32 19.57 -20.01
C LEU A 535 8.57 18.79 -19.58
N TYR A 536 9.11 19.08 -18.40
CA TYR A 536 10.37 18.50 -17.92
C TYR A 536 10.41 18.43 -16.37
N PRO A 537 9.69 17.48 -15.76
CA PRO A 537 9.53 17.39 -14.31
C PRO A 537 10.78 16.88 -13.57
N ASP A 538 11.84 16.48 -14.28
CA ASP A 538 13.06 15.98 -13.65
C ASP A 538 14.06 17.10 -13.29
N ASP A 539 13.82 18.35 -13.73
CA ASP A 539 14.68 19.49 -13.38
C ASP A 539 14.29 20.09 -12.01
N ALA A 540 14.97 19.63 -10.97
CA ALA A 540 14.82 20.12 -9.59
C ALA A 540 14.89 21.66 -9.45
N THR A 541 15.62 22.34 -10.33
CA THR A 541 15.75 23.80 -10.25
C THR A 541 14.46 24.55 -10.62
N LEU A 542 13.56 23.93 -11.40
CA LEU A 542 12.25 24.50 -11.71
C LEU A 542 11.38 24.58 -10.45
N PHE A 543 11.33 23.48 -9.69
CA PHE A 543 10.64 23.42 -8.40
C PHE A 543 11.28 24.37 -7.38
N SER A 544 12.61 24.43 -7.29
CA SER A 544 13.31 25.38 -6.41
C SER A 544 12.95 26.85 -6.70
N ASN A 545 12.87 27.21 -7.98
CA ASN A 545 12.54 28.58 -8.40
C ASN A 545 11.04 28.89 -8.22
N ARG A 546 10.16 27.92 -8.48
CA ARG A 546 8.72 28.07 -8.27
C ARG A 546 8.37 28.16 -6.78
N SER A 547 9.03 27.35 -5.94
CA SER A 547 8.96 27.42 -4.47
C SER A 547 9.32 28.81 -3.95
N LEU A 548 10.40 29.42 -4.47
CA LEU A 548 10.79 30.79 -4.13
C LEU A 548 9.68 31.80 -4.48
N CYS A 549 9.05 31.65 -5.66
CA CYS A 549 7.96 32.54 -6.07
C CYS A 549 6.75 32.42 -5.15
N TRP A 550 6.36 31.19 -4.76
CA TRP A 550 5.28 30.96 -3.80
C TRP A 550 5.60 31.56 -2.43
N HIS A 551 6.85 31.42 -1.97
CA HIS A 551 7.31 32.01 -0.72
C HIS A 551 7.18 33.55 -0.73
N HIS A 552 7.61 34.23 -1.80
CA HIS A 552 7.45 35.68 -1.94
C HIS A 552 5.98 36.12 -2.06
N MET A 553 5.09 35.26 -2.54
CA MET A 553 3.65 35.50 -2.58
C MET A 553 2.94 35.16 -1.25
N GLY A 554 3.65 34.61 -0.26
CA GLY A 554 3.10 34.24 1.04
C GLY A 554 2.35 32.89 1.07
N ASP A 555 2.42 32.09 0.00
CA ASP A 555 1.79 30.76 -0.07
C ASP A 555 2.76 29.68 0.43
N GLY A 556 2.88 29.55 1.75
CA GLY A 556 3.81 28.62 2.38
C GLY A 556 3.56 27.15 2.07
N HIS A 557 2.31 26.75 1.81
CA HIS A 557 1.98 25.36 1.50
C HIS A 557 2.45 24.97 0.10
N LYS A 558 2.20 25.81 -0.93
CA LYS A 558 2.74 25.55 -2.28
C LYS A 558 4.26 25.64 -2.33
N ALA A 559 4.83 26.59 -1.60
CA ALA A 559 6.29 26.70 -1.45
C ALA A 559 6.89 25.42 -0.86
N LEU A 560 6.23 24.83 0.15
CA LEU A 560 6.66 23.60 0.80
C LEU A 560 6.58 22.38 -0.12
N LEU A 561 5.50 22.24 -0.88
CA LEU A 561 5.32 21.15 -1.84
C LEU A 561 6.42 21.15 -2.90
N ASP A 562 6.67 22.31 -3.52
CA ASP A 562 7.73 22.45 -4.52
C ASP A 562 9.13 22.23 -3.91
N ALA A 563 9.37 22.69 -2.68
CA ALA A 563 10.64 22.45 -2.00
C ALA A 563 10.87 20.96 -1.68
N TYR A 564 9.81 20.23 -1.32
CA TYR A 564 9.87 18.79 -1.08
C TYR A 564 10.20 18.01 -2.35
N GLU A 565 9.55 18.31 -3.48
CA GLU A 565 9.86 17.69 -4.78
C GLU A 565 11.28 18.04 -5.24
N CYS A 566 11.72 19.28 -5.03
CA CYS A 566 13.11 19.68 -5.27
C CYS A 566 14.11 18.82 -4.48
N ARG A 567 13.84 18.57 -3.19
CA ARG A 567 14.71 17.74 -2.33
C ARG A 567 14.66 16.27 -2.73
N LYS A 568 13.49 15.76 -3.13
CA LYS A 568 13.33 14.38 -3.62
C LYS A 568 14.14 14.13 -4.89
N LEU A 569 14.15 15.09 -5.82
CA LEU A 569 14.92 15.01 -7.06
C LEU A 569 16.43 15.19 -6.85
N ARG A 570 16.83 16.03 -5.88
CA ARG A 570 18.23 16.27 -5.51
C ARG A 570 18.42 16.32 -3.99
N PRO A 571 18.59 15.16 -3.33
CA PRO A 571 18.73 15.08 -1.87
C PRO A 571 20.09 15.57 -1.36
N ASP A 572 21.07 15.74 -2.26
CA ASP A 572 22.39 16.30 -1.98
C ASP A 572 22.43 17.84 -2.14
N TRP A 573 21.36 18.46 -2.64
CA TRP A 573 21.35 19.88 -2.95
C TRP A 573 20.91 20.72 -1.75
N LEU A 574 21.88 21.32 -1.06
CA LEU A 574 21.67 22.15 0.14
C LEU A 574 20.54 23.20 -0.01
N LYS A 575 20.42 23.81 -1.19
CA LYS A 575 19.40 24.82 -1.48
C LYS A 575 17.97 24.26 -1.36
N ALA A 576 17.76 22.97 -1.57
CA ALA A 576 16.46 22.33 -1.40
C ALA A 576 16.02 22.33 0.08
N TYR A 577 16.94 22.02 0.99
CA TYR A 577 16.71 22.07 2.44
C TYR A 577 16.43 23.50 2.91
N TYR A 578 17.19 24.47 2.39
CA TYR A 578 16.93 25.89 2.68
C TYR A 578 15.53 26.32 2.22
N ARG A 579 15.13 25.97 0.99
CA ARG A 579 13.78 26.31 0.46
C ARG A 579 12.67 25.68 1.30
N GLN A 580 12.85 24.43 1.72
CA GLN A 580 11.88 23.71 2.53
C GLN A 580 11.80 24.32 3.94
N GLY A 581 12.94 24.61 4.57
CA GLY A 581 13.01 25.31 5.85
C GLY A 581 12.34 26.69 5.81
N ALA A 582 12.62 27.49 4.78
CA ALA A 582 12.00 28.80 4.58
C ALA A 582 10.47 28.72 4.40
N ALA A 583 9.96 27.68 3.71
CA ALA A 583 8.52 27.45 3.58
C ALA A 583 7.88 27.06 4.92
N LEU A 584 8.54 26.21 5.73
CA LEU A 584 8.07 25.82 7.06
C LEU A 584 8.08 26.99 8.05
N MET A 585 9.11 27.84 7.98
CA MET A 585 9.17 29.09 8.73
C MET A 585 7.98 30.02 8.41
N LEU A 586 7.62 30.13 7.13
CA LEU A 586 6.45 30.90 6.70
C LEU A 586 5.13 30.31 7.22
N LEU A 587 5.06 28.98 7.35
CA LEU A 587 3.91 28.26 7.94
C LEU A 587 3.90 28.26 9.47
N LYS A 588 4.93 28.83 10.11
CA LYS A 588 5.16 28.82 11.58
C LYS A 588 5.31 27.42 12.17
N ASP A 589 5.67 26.46 11.34
CA ASP A 589 6.10 25.14 11.79
C ASP A 589 7.60 25.18 12.07
N TYR A 590 7.93 25.82 13.19
CA TYR A 590 9.33 26.07 13.56
C TYR A 590 10.07 24.78 13.91
N GLU A 591 9.36 23.74 14.35
CA GLU A 591 9.93 22.44 14.73
C GLU A 591 10.43 21.70 13.48
N SER A 592 9.54 21.48 12.50
CA SER A 592 9.91 20.89 11.21
C SER A 592 10.92 21.73 10.45
N ALA A 593 10.86 23.06 10.60
CA ALA A 593 11.85 23.97 10.02
C ALA A 593 13.24 23.72 10.61
N CYS A 594 13.36 23.59 11.94
CA CYS A 594 14.64 23.28 12.59
C CYS A 594 15.20 21.95 12.11
N GLU A 595 14.38 20.90 12.05
CA GLU A 595 14.81 19.57 11.60
C GLU A 595 15.32 19.60 10.15
N THR A 596 14.52 20.19 9.26
CA THR A 596 14.87 20.27 7.84
C THR A 596 16.13 21.13 7.63
N LEU A 597 16.27 22.23 8.36
CA LEU A 597 17.44 23.10 8.25
C LEU A 597 18.69 22.43 8.84
N TYR A 598 18.54 21.65 9.90
CA TYR A 598 19.63 20.86 10.47
C TYR A 598 20.08 19.74 9.54
N ASP A 599 19.15 19.05 8.86
CA ASP A 599 19.51 18.05 7.85
C ASP A 599 20.28 18.65 6.68
N GLY A 600 19.95 19.88 6.26
CA GLY A 600 20.77 20.61 5.28
C GLY A 600 22.14 20.98 5.86
N PHE A 601 22.20 21.48 7.08
CA PHE A 601 23.47 21.81 7.76
C PHE A 601 24.42 20.60 7.87
N LYS A 602 23.89 19.38 8.06
CA LYS A 602 24.71 18.14 8.04
C LYS A 602 25.43 17.91 6.72
N LEU A 603 24.88 18.35 5.59
CA LEU A 603 25.48 18.18 4.27
C LEU A 603 26.69 19.10 4.07
N ASP A 604 26.64 20.31 4.64
CA ASP A 604 27.74 21.28 4.59
C ASP A 604 27.78 22.13 5.88
N PRO A 605 28.49 21.66 6.93
CA PRO A 605 28.57 22.35 8.22
C PRO A 605 29.29 23.71 8.17
N GLY A 606 29.96 24.04 7.05
CA GLY A 606 30.63 25.33 6.84
C GLY A 606 29.74 26.41 6.24
N ASN A 607 28.47 26.11 5.94
CA ASN A 607 27.57 27.03 5.24
C ASN A 607 26.90 28.03 6.20
N SER A 608 27.35 29.29 6.14
CA SER A 608 26.83 30.38 6.98
C SER A 608 25.35 30.72 6.74
N GLU A 609 24.88 30.65 5.50
CA GLU A 609 23.46 30.92 5.16
C GLU A 609 22.53 29.88 5.79
N MET A 610 22.97 28.62 5.84
CA MET A 610 22.24 27.52 6.47
C MET A 610 22.27 27.61 8.00
N GLU A 611 23.42 27.95 8.58
CA GLU A 611 23.58 28.16 10.02
C GLU A 611 22.71 29.31 10.52
N ASP A 612 22.68 30.43 9.80
CA ASP A 612 21.86 31.60 10.14
C ASP A 612 20.36 31.28 10.08
N ALA A 613 19.91 30.58 9.03
CA ALA A 613 18.53 30.15 8.89
C ALA A 613 18.10 29.19 10.02
N LEU A 614 18.97 28.25 10.39
CA LEU A 614 18.74 27.34 11.53
C LEU A 614 18.67 28.11 12.85
N ARG A 615 19.55 29.09 13.05
CA ARG A 615 19.55 29.96 14.24
C ARG A 615 18.27 30.78 14.36
N GLU A 616 17.77 31.30 13.24
CA GLU A 616 16.48 32.03 13.17
C GLU A 616 15.29 31.12 13.49
N ALA A 617 15.29 29.90 12.96
CA ALA A 617 14.26 28.90 13.26
C ALA A 617 14.25 28.51 14.75
N LEU A 618 15.43 28.28 15.34
CA LEU A 618 15.58 27.98 16.76
C LEU A 618 15.12 29.14 17.66
N ALA A 619 15.41 30.39 17.27
CA ALA A 619 14.94 31.57 17.99
C ALA A 619 13.41 31.70 17.94
N SER A 620 12.81 31.44 16.78
CA SER A 620 11.35 31.47 16.57
C SER A 620 10.64 30.35 17.33
N LEU A 621 11.23 29.15 17.36
CA LEU A 621 10.77 28.03 18.16
C LEU A 621 10.81 28.39 19.66
N LYS A 622 11.92 28.96 20.14
CA LYS A 622 12.07 29.41 21.53
C LYS A 622 11.05 30.49 21.93
N ALA A 623 10.75 31.43 21.04
CA ALA A 623 9.74 32.47 21.27
C ALA A 623 8.32 31.89 21.35
N SER A 624 8.03 30.84 20.58
CA SER A 624 6.73 30.15 20.58
C SER A 624 6.51 29.22 21.79
N ALA A 625 7.57 28.88 22.53
CA ALA A 625 7.59 27.87 23.59
C ALA A 625 7.15 28.35 25.00
N SER A 626 6.61 29.57 25.15
CA SER A 626 6.21 30.14 26.46
C SER A 626 4.82 29.71 26.97
N THR A 627 4.18 28.70 26.39
CA THR A 627 2.82 28.26 26.78
C THR A 627 2.82 26.77 27.19
N GLU A 628 3.18 26.49 28.44
CA GLU A 628 3.38 25.15 29.00
C GLU A 628 2.07 24.50 29.50
N ALA A 629 1.50 23.59 28.70
CA ALA A 629 0.57 22.54 29.16
C ALA A 629 0.42 21.39 28.13
N ARG A 630 0.53 21.69 26.83
CA ARG A 630 0.47 20.70 25.72
C ARG A 630 1.78 19.92 25.50
N ILE A 631 2.80 20.22 26.29
CA ILE A 631 4.19 19.95 25.93
C ILE A 631 4.68 18.59 26.46
N THR A 632 4.14 18.09 27.57
CA THR A 632 4.57 16.80 28.16
C THR A 632 4.20 15.60 27.29
N GLU A 633 3.06 15.65 26.59
CA GLU A 633 2.55 14.55 25.75
C GLU A 633 3.28 14.47 24.40
N ASN A 634 3.60 15.61 23.78
CA ASN A 634 4.38 15.66 22.53
C ASN A 634 5.85 15.23 22.74
N ARG A 635 6.51 15.68 23.82
CA ARG A 635 7.89 15.28 24.17
C ARG A 635 8.05 13.76 24.31
N THR A 636 7.00 13.11 24.82
CA THR A 636 6.92 11.67 25.04
C THR A 636 6.73 10.89 23.72
N TYR A 637 6.05 11.48 22.75
CA TYR A 637 5.87 10.92 21.40
C TYR A 637 7.15 11.00 20.54
N HIS A 638 7.90 12.10 20.61
CA HIS A 638 9.14 12.28 19.82
C HIS A 638 10.28 11.36 20.28
N LEU A 639 10.40 11.05 21.59
CA LEU A 639 11.40 10.09 22.08
C LEU A 639 11.20 8.69 21.47
N SER A 640 9.97 8.26 21.23
CA SER A 640 9.70 6.94 20.62
C SER A 640 9.84 6.93 19.08
N ASN A 641 9.62 8.05 18.39
CA ASN A 641 9.70 8.08 16.91
C ASN A 641 11.08 8.45 16.35
N HIS A 642 11.95 9.11 17.14
CA HIS A 642 13.28 9.54 16.71
C HIS A 642 14.22 8.37 16.39
N PHE A 643 14.07 7.22 17.05
CA PHE A 643 14.97 6.06 16.89
C PHE A 643 14.63 5.13 15.70
N ARG A 644 13.90 5.63 14.69
CA ARG A 644 13.55 4.84 13.50
C ARG A 644 14.70 4.82 12.49
N CYS A 645 15.55 3.79 12.62
CA CYS A 645 16.65 3.35 11.76
C CYS A 645 16.83 4.06 10.39
N THR A 646 17.89 4.88 10.27
CA THR A 646 18.61 5.16 9.01
C THR A 646 19.82 4.22 8.91
N GLY A 647 19.97 3.52 7.78
CA GLY A 647 21.07 2.58 7.56
C GLY A 647 22.44 3.24 7.38
N SER A 648 23.48 2.52 7.84
CA SER A 648 24.91 2.88 7.91
C SER A 648 25.28 3.86 9.02
N ILE A 649 25.72 3.30 10.15
CA ILE A 649 26.08 4.04 11.37
C ILE A 649 27.57 4.37 11.32
N THR A 650 27.92 5.66 11.25
CA THR A 650 29.27 6.15 11.55
C THR A 650 29.35 6.57 13.02
N ASP A 651 30.54 6.54 13.64
CA ASP A 651 30.74 6.92 15.06
C ASP A 651 30.28 8.36 15.39
N SER A 652 30.09 9.23 14.38
CA SER A 652 29.56 10.58 14.57
C SER A 652 28.03 10.64 14.74
N MET A 653 27.30 9.68 14.14
CA MET A 653 25.84 9.60 14.20
C MET A 653 25.36 9.16 15.59
N THR A 654 26.09 8.26 16.23
CA THR A 654 25.77 7.75 17.58
C THR A 654 25.88 8.86 18.65
N ALA A 655 26.82 9.80 18.50
CA ALA A 655 26.98 10.94 19.40
C ALA A 655 25.80 11.92 19.31
N GLY A 656 25.28 12.16 18.10
CA GLY A 656 24.11 13.03 17.87
C GLY A 656 22.82 12.45 18.47
N GLU A 657 22.58 11.15 18.29
CA GLU A 657 21.41 10.44 18.84
C GLU A 657 21.45 10.37 20.38
N CYS A 658 22.62 10.13 20.96
CA CYS A 658 22.82 10.17 22.41
C CYS A 658 22.50 11.55 23.00
N GLU A 659 22.85 12.61 22.29
CA GLU A 659 22.72 13.97 22.79
C GLU A 659 21.26 14.44 22.72
N ILE A 660 20.55 14.04 21.67
CA ILE A 660 19.10 14.23 21.55
C ILE A 660 18.37 13.45 22.65
N ALA A 661 18.72 12.19 22.90
CA ALA A 661 18.13 11.38 23.97
C ALA A 661 18.30 12.06 25.36
N LYS A 662 19.51 12.53 25.68
CA LYS A 662 19.80 13.27 26.93
C LYS A 662 18.99 14.56 27.04
N ILE A 663 18.85 15.31 25.94
CA ILE A 663 18.08 16.56 25.92
C ILE A 663 16.59 16.29 26.13
N LEU A 664 16.03 15.27 25.49
CA LEU A 664 14.61 14.91 25.65
C LEU A 664 14.30 14.44 27.07
N LEU A 665 15.15 13.59 27.66
CA LEU A 665 15.01 13.10 29.03
C LEU A 665 15.18 14.23 30.05
N SER A 666 16.17 15.11 29.89
CA SER A 666 16.38 16.27 30.78
C SER A 666 15.26 17.31 30.73
N ARG A 667 14.39 17.26 29.70
CA ARG A 667 13.18 18.10 29.58
C ARG A 667 11.87 17.37 29.92
N GLY A 668 11.96 16.21 30.58
CA GLY A 668 10.83 15.50 31.18
C GLY A 668 10.09 14.54 30.25
N ALA A 669 10.70 14.07 29.16
CA ALA A 669 10.13 12.97 28.38
C ALA A 669 10.08 11.68 29.22
N HIS A 670 8.96 10.94 29.14
CA HIS A 670 8.83 9.68 29.88
C HIS A 670 9.72 8.59 29.25
N VAL A 671 10.63 8.02 30.05
CA VAL A 671 11.62 7.03 29.58
C VAL A 671 10.97 5.77 28.98
N ASP A 672 9.88 5.28 29.58
CA ASP A 672 9.09 4.14 29.09
C ASP A 672 7.87 4.54 28.24
N SER A 673 7.97 5.65 27.52
CA SER A 673 6.97 6.02 26.52
C SER A 673 6.64 4.83 25.62
N PHE A 674 5.36 4.48 25.44
CA PHE A 674 4.97 3.25 24.75
C PHE A 674 4.30 3.56 23.41
N SER A 675 4.86 3.04 22.32
CA SER A 675 4.29 3.14 20.95
C SER A 675 3.78 1.80 20.45
N SER A 676 3.19 1.79 19.24
CA SER A 676 2.85 0.56 18.51
C SER A 676 4.06 -0.35 18.21
N HIS A 677 5.27 0.17 18.37
CA HIS A 677 6.54 -0.53 18.14
C HIS A 677 7.35 -0.74 19.44
N GLY A 678 6.76 -0.48 20.61
CA GLY A 678 7.39 -0.67 21.91
C GLY A 678 7.92 0.62 22.52
N THR A 679 8.69 0.47 23.60
CA THR A 679 9.36 1.59 24.28
C THR A 679 10.63 2.02 23.54
N PRO A 680 11.20 3.21 23.83
CA PRO A 680 12.53 3.58 23.34
C PRO A 680 13.60 2.50 23.58
N LEU A 681 13.48 1.74 24.67
CA LEU A 681 14.38 0.63 24.97
C LEU A 681 14.20 -0.57 24.02
N HIS A 682 12.97 -0.88 23.57
CA HIS A 682 12.72 -1.89 22.54
C HIS A 682 13.32 -1.48 21.18
N LEU A 683 13.18 -0.19 20.83
CA LEU A 683 13.64 0.34 19.55
C LEU A 683 15.16 0.40 19.47
N SER A 684 15.83 0.88 20.53
CA SER A 684 17.29 0.85 20.64
C SER A 684 17.85 -0.58 20.62
N ALA A 685 17.15 -1.55 21.23
CA ALA A 685 17.52 -2.97 21.16
C ALA A 685 17.47 -3.52 19.73
N PHE A 686 16.41 -3.19 18.97
CA PHE A 686 16.24 -3.64 17.59
C PHE A 686 17.18 -2.94 16.60
N CYS A 687 17.37 -1.63 16.73
CA CYS A 687 18.28 -0.83 15.89
C CYS A 687 19.76 -0.93 16.33
N GLN A 688 20.08 -1.77 17.33
CA GLN A 688 21.44 -2.04 17.82
C GLN A 688 22.19 -0.81 18.38
N GLN A 689 21.47 0.14 18.98
CA GLN A 689 22.01 1.40 19.51
C GLN A 689 22.42 1.27 20.99
N ASP A 690 23.59 0.68 21.26
CA ASP A 690 24.06 0.41 22.63
C ASP A 690 24.34 1.69 23.45
N GLY A 691 24.77 2.78 22.81
CA GLY A 691 24.98 4.08 23.47
C GLY A 691 23.68 4.72 24.00
N VAL A 692 22.62 4.72 23.19
CA VAL A 692 21.28 5.21 23.57
C VAL A 692 20.66 4.29 24.62
N MET A 693 20.79 2.97 24.44
CA MET A 693 20.31 1.99 25.42
C MET A 693 20.93 2.21 26.80
N LYS A 694 22.24 2.47 26.85
CA LYS A 694 22.91 2.79 28.12
C LYS A 694 22.29 4.03 28.79
N ILE A 695 22.05 5.10 28.04
CA ILE A 695 21.43 6.33 28.56
C ILE A 695 20.02 6.03 29.08
N LEU A 696 19.22 5.27 28.34
CA LEU A 696 17.86 4.90 28.76
C LEU A 696 17.87 4.07 30.06
N LEU A 697 18.77 3.10 30.17
CA LEU A 697 18.95 2.28 31.38
C LEU A 697 19.46 3.10 32.57
N ASP A 698 20.39 4.04 32.33
CA ASP A 698 20.88 4.98 33.35
C ASP A 698 19.75 5.91 33.85
N HIS A 699 18.72 6.14 33.02
CA HIS A 699 17.48 6.84 33.35
C HIS A 699 16.33 5.91 33.82
N HIS A 700 16.66 4.70 34.28
CA HIS A 700 15.71 3.72 34.87
C HIS A 700 14.61 3.21 33.93
N ALA A 701 14.89 3.07 32.63
CA ALA A 701 13.98 2.40 31.70
C ALA A 701 13.63 0.98 32.15
N ASP A 702 12.36 0.57 31.99
CA ASP A 702 11.88 -0.77 32.28
C ASP A 702 12.36 -1.77 31.22
N PHE A 703 13.44 -2.48 31.56
CA PHE A 703 14.09 -3.48 30.73
C PHE A 703 13.33 -4.81 30.61
N ASN A 704 12.24 -5.00 31.37
CA ASN A 704 11.36 -6.16 31.27
C ASN A 704 9.97 -5.82 30.71
N LYS A 705 9.77 -4.59 30.22
CA LYS A 705 8.52 -4.16 29.61
C LYS A 705 8.18 -5.04 28.41
N LEU A 706 6.91 -5.43 28.25
CA LEU A 706 6.46 -6.28 27.16
C LEU A 706 5.90 -5.45 25.99
N LEU A 707 6.44 -5.68 24.80
CA LEU A 707 5.83 -5.33 23.51
C LEU A 707 5.15 -6.57 22.96
N LYS A 708 3.84 -6.49 22.61
CA LYS A 708 3.04 -7.59 22.04
C LYS A 708 3.35 -8.94 22.72
N PRO A 709 2.52 -9.39 23.68
CA PRO A 709 2.82 -10.08 24.95
C PRO A 709 4.08 -10.95 25.16
N VAL A 710 4.88 -11.28 24.14
CA VAL A 710 6.11 -12.10 24.20
C VAL A 710 7.42 -11.32 24.04
N PHE A 711 7.44 -10.11 23.47
CA PHE A 711 8.72 -9.44 23.16
C PHE A 711 9.19 -8.55 24.31
N THR A 712 10.27 -8.94 24.98
CA THR A 712 11.06 -8.06 25.85
C THR A 712 12.16 -7.35 25.05
N PRO A 713 12.76 -6.26 25.56
CA PRO A 713 13.95 -5.65 24.95
C PRO A 713 15.09 -6.66 24.74
N LEU A 714 15.25 -7.64 25.64
CA LEU A 714 16.26 -8.70 25.52
C LEU A 714 16.00 -9.62 24.32
N ILE A 715 14.75 -10.06 24.12
CA ILE A 715 14.36 -10.85 22.95
C ILE A 715 14.52 -10.05 21.66
N MET A 716 14.22 -8.75 21.67
CA MET A 716 14.43 -7.88 20.51
C MET A 716 15.92 -7.72 20.15
N ALA A 717 16.80 -7.55 21.14
CA ALA A 717 18.24 -7.48 20.92
C ALA A 717 18.82 -8.80 20.36
N LEU A 718 18.30 -9.95 20.81
CA LEU A 718 18.64 -11.26 20.27
C LEU A 718 18.17 -11.40 18.81
N ASN A 719 16.94 -11.02 18.48
CA ASN A 719 16.45 -11.05 17.09
C ASN A 719 17.24 -10.12 16.16
N ALA A 720 17.73 -9.00 16.67
CA ALA A 720 18.61 -8.09 15.93
C ALA A 720 20.08 -8.55 15.85
N GLY A 721 20.48 -9.54 16.66
CA GLY A 721 21.86 -10.04 16.73
C GLY A 721 22.85 -9.08 17.39
N SER A 722 22.39 -8.18 18.28
CA SER A 722 23.27 -7.19 18.93
C SER A 722 23.83 -7.69 20.27
N LEU A 723 25.04 -8.25 20.25
CA LEU A 723 25.72 -8.74 21.46
C LEU A 723 25.92 -7.64 22.51
N LYS A 724 26.24 -6.41 22.09
CA LYS A 724 26.44 -5.27 23.00
C LYS A 724 25.17 -4.92 23.75
N CYS A 725 24.02 -4.84 23.07
CA CYS A 725 22.74 -4.56 23.70
C CYS A 725 22.31 -5.70 24.63
N VAL A 726 22.51 -6.96 24.23
CA VAL A 726 22.25 -8.12 25.11
C VAL A 726 23.06 -8.03 26.39
N VAL A 727 24.38 -7.79 26.29
CA VAL A 727 25.25 -7.67 27.48
C VAL A 727 24.83 -6.50 28.38
N LEU A 728 24.42 -5.36 27.83
CA LEU A 728 23.92 -4.22 28.62
C LEU A 728 22.63 -4.56 29.37
N LEU A 729 21.67 -5.22 28.71
CA LEU A 729 20.41 -5.62 29.33
C LEU A 729 20.61 -6.69 30.42
N LEU A 730 21.49 -7.67 30.19
CA LEU A 730 21.83 -8.68 31.21
C LEU A 730 22.50 -8.04 32.43
N LYS A 731 23.41 -7.07 32.23
CA LYS A 731 24.01 -6.30 33.33
C LYS A 731 23.00 -5.45 34.09
N ALA A 732 21.96 -4.97 33.43
CA ALA A 732 20.85 -4.25 34.06
C ALA A 732 19.89 -5.19 34.84
N GLY A 733 20.02 -6.51 34.67
CA GLY A 733 19.19 -7.51 35.35
C GLY A 733 17.95 -7.96 34.58
N ALA A 734 17.97 -7.85 33.23
CA ALA A 734 16.89 -8.34 32.40
C ALA A 734 16.61 -9.84 32.62
N ASP A 735 15.33 -10.22 32.64
CA ASP A 735 14.92 -11.58 32.96
C ASP A 735 15.29 -12.55 31.82
N VAL A 736 16.11 -13.54 32.16
CA VAL A 736 16.56 -14.60 31.26
C VAL A 736 15.60 -15.79 31.20
N LYS A 737 14.53 -15.80 31.99
CA LYS A 737 13.48 -16.83 31.93
C LYS A 737 12.57 -16.68 30.71
N GLY A 738 12.47 -15.46 30.16
CA GLY A 738 11.58 -15.16 29.05
C GLY A 738 10.10 -15.20 29.42
N VAL A 739 9.23 -15.28 28.41
CA VAL A 739 7.77 -15.26 28.58
C VAL A 739 7.16 -16.53 27.99
N GLY A 740 6.54 -17.36 28.84
CA GLY A 740 5.97 -18.64 28.41
C GLY A 740 7.04 -19.62 27.93
N THR A 741 6.89 -20.14 26.71
CA THR A 741 7.84 -21.05 26.04
C THR A 741 8.91 -20.31 25.23
N VAL A 742 8.82 -18.98 25.14
CA VAL A 742 9.80 -18.14 24.43
C VAL A 742 10.86 -17.66 25.42
N THR A 743 11.96 -18.41 25.50
CA THR A 743 13.12 -18.04 26.33
C THR A 743 14.23 -17.39 25.48
N PRO A 744 15.07 -16.52 26.06
CA PRO A 744 16.27 -15.99 25.41
C PRO A 744 17.18 -17.08 24.84
N LEU A 745 17.33 -18.22 25.54
CA LEU A 745 18.17 -19.31 25.10
C LEU A 745 17.55 -20.10 23.93
N ILE A 746 16.23 -20.32 23.93
CA ILE A 746 15.50 -20.87 22.78
C ILE A 746 15.60 -19.92 21.57
N THR A 747 15.50 -18.60 21.78
CA THR A 747 15.61 -17.60 20.71
C THR A 747 17.00 -17.61 20.08
N ALA A 748 18.06 -17.63 20.90
CA ALA A 748 19.44 -17.77 20.40
C ALA A 748 19.66 -19.11 19.67
N ALA A 749 19.04 -20.19 20.16
CA ALA A 749 19.11 -21.52 19.54
C ALA A 749 18.31 -21.65 18.24
N ASN A 750 17.24 -20.90 18.03
CA ASN A 750 16.60 -20.84 16.72
C ASN A 750 17.44 -20.03 15.73
N ASN A 751 18.00 -18.90 16.17
CA ASN A 751 18.72 -17.96 15.31
C ASN A 751 20.17 -18.35 15.01
N GLY A 752 20.72 -19.36 15.70
CA GLY A 752 22.12 -19.80 15.52
C GLY A 752 23.17 -18.85 16.02
N GLN A 753 22.87 -18.24 17.15
CA GLN A 753 23.66 -17.20 17.76
C GLN A 753 24.56 -17.78 18.86
N THR A 754 25.54 -18.61 18.46
CA THR A 754 26.46 -19.33 19.37
C THR A 754 27.12 -18.41 20.41
N ASP A 755 27.50 -17.20 20.01
CA ASP A 755 28.21 -16.23 20.86
C ASP A 755 27.38 -15.73 22.05
N PHE A 756 26.05 -15.92 22.03
CA PHE A 756 25.13 -15.44 23.04
C PHE A 756 24.87 -16.47 24.15
N TYR A 757 25.12 -17.76 23.91
CA TYR A 757 24.87 -18.79 24.91
C TYR A 757 25.67 -18.57 26.18
N LYS A 758 26.95 -18.21 26.04
CA LYS A 758 27.81 -18.00 27.20
C LYS A 758 27.26 -16.90 28.12
N CYS A 759 26.93 -15.73 27.58
CA CYS A 759 26.41 -14.63 28.40
C CYS A 759 25.01 -14.92 28.96
N LEU A 760 24.16 -15.63 28.23
CA LEU A 760 22.82 -16.01 28.72
C LEU A 760 22.91 -17.05 29.85
N LEU A 761 23.76 -18.06 29.72
CA LEU A 761 23.97 -19.09 30.74
C LEU A 761 24.63 -18.49 32.00
N GLU A 762 25.62 -17.61 31.84
CA GLU A 762 26.24 -16.88 32.95
C GLU A 762 25.23 -15.97 33.69
N ALA A 763 24.24 -15.43 32.98
CA ALA A 763 23.14 -14.67 33.55
C ALA A 763 22.01 -15.53 34.17
N GLY A 764 22.14 -16.86 34.12
CA GLY A 764 21.22 -17.80 34.77
C GLY A 764 20.08 -18.33 33.89
N ALA A 765 20.20 -18.27 32.57
CA ALA A 765 19.23 -18.89 31.66
C ALA A 765 19.19 -20.41 31.88
N ASP A 766 18.00 -20.98 32.08
CA ASP A 766 17.83 -22.42 32.29
C ASP A 766 17.83 -23.18 30.94
N PRO A 767 18.83 -24.04 30.68
CA PRO A 767 18.91 -24.82 29.45
C PRO A 767 17.92 -25.98 29.37
N ASN A 768 17.11 -26.19 30.42
CA ASN A 768 16.13 -27.27 30.50
C ASN A 768 14.69 -26.80 30.22
N VAL A 769 14.50 -25.55 29.81
CA VAL A 769 13.17 -25.03 29.42
C VAL A 769 12.94 -25.32 27.93
N PRO A 770 11.93 -26.14 27.58
CA PRO A 770 11.63 -26.45 26.19
C PRO A 770 10.88 -25.32 25.47
N ASP A 771 10.94 -25.33 24.15
CA ASP A 771 10.09 -24.52 23.29
C ASP A 771 8.61 -25.00 23.31
N GLU A 772 7.77 -24.35 22.52
CA GLU A 772 6.35 -24.71 22.40
C GLU A 772 6.08 -26.10 21.79
N PHE A 773 7.09 -26.71 21.16
CA PHE A 773 7.02 -28.05 20.59
C PHE A 773 7.58 -29.12 21.53
N GLY A 774 8.15 -28.72 22.66
CA GLY A 774 8.76 -29.61 23.65
C GLY A 774 10.25 -29.85 23.43
N HIS A 775 10.89 -29.14 22.50
CA HIS A 775 12.33 -29.28 22.22
C HIS A 775 13.16 -28.42 23.16
N LEU A 776 14.21 -29.02 23.73
CA LEU A 776 15.21 -28.29 24.50
C LEU A 776 16.16 -27.49 23.59
N PRO A 777 16.81 -26.42 24.09
CA PRO A 777 17.82 -25.67 23.33
C PRO A 777 18.91 -26.57 22.70
N ILE A 778 19.33 -27.62 23.41
CA ILE A 778 20.33 -28.58 22.91
C ILE A 778 19.80 -29.44 21.75
N GLU A 779 18.51 -29.77 21.76
CA GLU A 779 17.85 -30.52 20.69
C GLU A 779 17.66 -29.64 19.45
N LEU A 780 17.30 -28.37 19.62
CA LEU A 780 17.24 -27.39 18.52
C LEU A 780 18.61 -27.15 17.87
N ALA A 781 19.67 -27.07 18.69
CA ALA A 781 21.04 -26.99 18.19
C ALA A 781 21.43 -28.24 17.38
N ALA A 782 21.06 -29.43 17.86
CA ALA A 782 21.30 -30.70 17.18
C ALA A 782 20.49 -30.83 15.87
N TYR A 783 19.23 -30.43 15.88
CA TYR A 783 18.33 -30.43 14.72
C TYR A 783 18.88 -29.56 13.59
N ASN A 784 19.37 -28.37 13.93
CA ASN A 784 19.99 -27.44 12.98
C ASN A 784 21.44 -27.79 12.61
N ASN A 785 21.91 -28.99 12.98
CA ASN A 785 23.26 -29.50 12.71
C ASN A 785 24.40 -28.58 13.20
N ARG A 786 24.18 -27.87 14.32
CA ARG A 786 25.16 -26.95 14.92
C ARG A 786 25.92 -27.62 16.06
N ARG A 787 26.94 -28.40 15.70
CA ARG A 787 27.73 -29.18 16.67
C ARG A 787 28.32 -28.33 17.81
N LYS A 788 28.86 -27.14 17.49
CA LYS A 788 29.46 -26.24 18.49
C LYS A 788 28.45 -25.79 19.56
N ASP A 789 27.19 -25.59 19.16
CA ASP A 789 26.12 -25.22 20.06
C ASP A 789 25.79 -26.38 21.02
N VAL A 790 25.74 -27.61 20.49
CA VAL A 790 25.56 -28.83 21.29
C VAL A 790 26.70 -29.01 22.28
N GLU A 791 27.96 -28.77 21.87
CA GLU A 791 29.14 -28.83 22.73
C GLU A 791 29.04 -27.85 23.93
N ILE A 792 28.53 -26.63 23.69
CA ILE A 792 28.35 -25.61 24.74
C ILE A 792 27.20 -25.98 25.69
N LEU A 793 26.09 -26.51 25.17
CA LEU A 793 24.88 -26.79 25.94
C LEU A 793 24.91 -28.13 26.67
N LEU A 794 25.63 -29.14 26.16
CA LEU A 794 25.74 -30.48 26.75
C LEU A 794 26.14 -30.51 28.23
N PRO A 795 27.17 -29.77 28.70
CA PRO A 795 27.57 -29.82 30.11
C PRO A 795 26.59 -29.14 31.07
N VAL A 796 25.73 -28.26 30.57
CA VAL A 796 24.77 -27.48 31.38
C VAL A 796 23.33 -28.00 31.29
N THR A 797 23.04 -28.88 30.34
CA THR A 797 21.70 -29.47 30.15
C THR A 797 21.58 -30.79 30.90
N SER A 798 20.44 -30.99 31.56
CA SER A 798 20.12 -32.27 32.21
C SER A 798 20.02 -33.38 31.18
N ARG A 799 20.49 -34.57 31.54
CA ARG A 799 20.45 -35.74 30.65
C ARG A 799 19.02 -36.05 30.23
N ILE A 800 18.79 -36.08 28.92
CA ILE A 800 17.49 -36.45 28.34
C ILE A 800 17.34 -37.98 28.45
N PRO A 801 16.32 -38.52 29.14
CA PRO A 801 16.21 -39.96 29.39
C PRO A 801 16.12 -40.83 28.13
N SER A 802 15.56 -40.30 27.03
CA SER A 802 15.43 -40.97 25.74
C SER A 802 16.75 -41.05 24.95
N VAL A 803 17.79 -40.33 25.36
CA VAL A 803 19.11 -40.32 24.71
C VAL A 803 20.02 -41.37 25.36
N CYS A 804 20.20 -42.51 24.69
CA CYS A 804 21.02 -43.62 25.17
C CYS A 804 22.51 -43.25 25.30
N ASP A 805 23.07 -42.58 24.28
CA ASP A 805 24.45 -42.08 24.29
C ASP A 805 24.47 -40.58 24.58
N TRP A 806 24.83 -40.19 25.81
CA TRP A 806 24.91 -38.77 26.21
C TRP A 806 26.27 -38.17 25.84
N SER A 807 26.53 -38.15 24.54
CA SER A 807 27.66 -37.49 23.90
C SER A 807 27.12 -36.49 22.88
N VAL A 808 27.98 -35.59 22.39
CA VAL A 808 27.59 -34.67 21.30
C VAL A 808 27.05 -35.45 20.10
N ASP A 809 27.69 -36.57 19.76
CA ASP A 809 27.28 -37.42 18.64
C ASP A 809 26.02 -38.22 18.94
N GLY A 810 25.85 -38.68 20.17
CA GLY A 810 24.66 -39.40 20.59
C GLY A 810 23.41 -38.52 20.65
N VAL A 811 23.53 -37.27 21.08
CA VAL A 811 22.42 -36.27 21.01
C VAL A 811 22.08 -35.94 19.56
N ILE A 812 23.08 -35.68 18.70
CA ILE A 812 22.86 -35.41 17.27
C ILE A 812 22.21 -36.62 16.58
N SER A 813 22.67 -37.83 16.88
CA SER A 813 22.13 -39.07 16.34
C SER A 813 20.69 -39.31 16.79
N TYR A 814 20.39 -39.07 18.07
CA TYR A 814 19.04 -39.18 18.62
C TYR A 814 18.06 -38.25 17.90
N VAL A 815 18.38 -36.95 17.80
CA VAL A 815 17.49 -35.99 17.11
C VAL A 815 17.31 -36.34 15.64
N LYS A 816 18.35 -36.85 14.95
CA LYS A 816 18.25 -37.34 13.57
C LYS A 816 17.41 -38.61 13.41
N SER A 817 17.27 -39.41 14.47
CA SER A 817 16.43 -40.61 14.49
C SER A 817 14.96 -40.31 14.80
N CYS A 818 14.67 -39.13 15.35
CA CYS A 818 13.30 -38.64 15.47
C CYS A 818 12.76 -38.27 14.08
N PRO A 819 11.52 -38.62 13.74
CA PRO A 819 10.93 -38.28 12.45
C PRO A 819 10.96 -36.76 12.23
N SER A 820 11.34 -36.34 11.03
CA SER A 820 11.47 -34.92 10.70
C SER A 820 10.11 -34.23 10.74
N VAL A 821 10.13 -32.94 11.07
CA VAL A 821 8.94 -32.08 11.05
C VAL A 821 8.32 -32.02 9.63
N GLU A 822 9.14 -32.22 8.59
CA GLU A 822 8.74 -32.23 7.17
C GLU A 822 8.01 -33.52 6.75
N ASP A 823 8.14 -34.59 7.54
CA ASP A 823 7.43 -35.87 7.35
C ASP A 823 6.09 -35.93 8.10
N ASP A 824 5.82 -34.98 9.02
CA ASP A 824 4.55 -34.90 9.74
C ASP A 824 3.40 -34.53 8.76
N PRO A 825 2.32 -35.32 8.70
CA PRO A 825 1.14 -35.02 7.87
C PRO A 825 0.60 -33.60 8.03
N MET A 826 0.83 -32.97 9.19
CA MET A 826 0.47 -31.59 9.49
C MET A 826 1.11 -30.58 8.50
N TYR A 827 2.33 -30.79 8.03
CA TYR A 827 3.03 -29.84 7.14
C TYR A 827 2.64 -29.99 5.66
N LYS A 828 1.88 -31.04 5.32
CA LYS A 828 1.31 -31.28 3.98
C LYS A 828 -0.18 -30.92 3.89
N MET A 829 -0.80 -30.58 5.02
CA MET A 829 -2.23 -30.21 5.09
C MET A 829 -2.48 -28.78 4.62
N SER A 830 -3.60 -28.59 3.92
CA SER A 830 -4.09 -27.24 3.63
C SER A 830 -4.59 -26.56 4.93
N PRO A 831 -4.59 -25.22 5.02
CA PRO A 831 -5.14 -24.52 6.19
C PRO A 831 -6.61 -24.85 6.48
N ALA A 832 -7.39 -25.22 5.47
CA ALA A 832 -8.79 -25.65 5.63
C ALA A 832 -8.89 -27.04 6.30
N ASP A 833 -8.07 -27.99 5.85
CA ASP A 833 -8.02 -29.33 6.43
C ASP A 833 -7.48 -29.31 7.86
N MET A 834 -6.49 -28.45 8.12
CA MET A 834 -5.93 -28.24 9.45
C MET A 834 -6.95 -27.63 10.42
N LYS A 835 -7.77 -26.66 9.98
CA LYS A 835 -8.90 -26.12 10.77
C LYS A 835 -9.91 -27.21 11.11
N LEU A 836 -10.26 -28.05 10.13
CA LEU A 836 -11.19 -29.17 10.33
C LEU A 836 -10.62 -30.18 11.33
N ALA A 837 -9.38 -30.63 11.13
CA ALA A 837 -8.69 -31.57 12.02
C ALA A 837 -8.55 -31.03 13.44
N ALA A 838 -8.24 -29.73 13.62
CA ALA A 838 -8.15 -29.09 14.92
C ALA A 838 -9.51 -29.09 15.64
N SER A 839 -10.60 -28.79 14.92
CA SER A 839 -11.95 -28.83 15.48
C SER A 839 -12.40 -30.25 15.85
N GLU A 840 -11.98 -31.26 15.08
CA GLU A 840 -12.23 -32.68 15.36
C GLU A 840 -11.44 -33.17 16.58
N ALA A 841 -10.16 -32.83 16.67
CA ALA A 841 -9.32 -33.14 17.83
C ALA A 841 -9.89 -32.50 19.09
N TYR A 842 -10.32 -31.24 19.02
CA TYR A 842 -10.98 -30.56 20.12
C TYR A 842 -12.26 -31.27 20.57
N ARG A 843 -13.11 -31.69 19.61
CA ARG A 843 -14.34 -32.47 19.92
C ARG A 843 -14.04 -33.83 20.54
N ARG A 844 -12.91 -34.45 20.20
CA ARG A 844 -12.43 -35.72 20.79
C ARG A 844 -11.74 -35.53 22.15
N GLN A 845 -11.68 -34.29 22.66
CA GLN A 845 -10.95 -33.93 23.88
C GLN A 845 -9.42 -34.16 23.80
N ASP A 846 -8.89 -34.29 22.58
CA ASP A 846 -7.45 -34.31 22.32
C ASP A 846 -6.95 -32.87 22.18
N TYR A 847 -6.87 -32.19 23.32
CA TYR A 847 -6.52 -30.78 23.38
C TYR A 847 -5.08 -30.51 22.97
N ILE A 848 -4.18 -31.49 23.12
CA ILE A 848 -2.76 -31.38 22.73
C ILE A 848 -2.66 -31.32 21.20
N THR A 849 -3.30 -32.25 20.49
CA THR A 849 -3.30 -32.25 19.03
C THR A 849 -4.04 -31.04 18.47
N ALA A 850 -5.18 -30.66 19.07
CA ALA A 850 -5.91 -29.46 18.68
C ALA A 850 -5.07 -28.18 18.86
N MET A 851 -4.35 -28.06 19.97
CA MET A 851 -3.46 -26.93 20.24
C MET A 851 -2.32 -26.85 19.23
N LYS A 852 -1.67 -27.98 18.90
CA LYS A 852 -0.57 -28.00 17.90
C LYS A 852 -1.05 -27.48 16.54
N LEU A 853 -2.21 -27.95 16.10
CA LEU A 853 -2.83 -27.53 14.84
C LEU A 853 -3.25 -26.04 14.88
N TYR A 854 -3.84 -25.57 15.99
CA TYR A 854 -4.18 -24.15 16.12
C TYR A 854 -2.95 -23.25 16.18
N THR A 855 -1.86 -23.68 16.81
CA THR A 855 -0.59 -22.92 16.81
C THR A 855 -0.04 -22.77 15.40
N ARG A 856 0.00 -23.85 14.62
CA ARG A 856 0.43 -23.75 13.24
C ARG A 856 -0.49 -22.86 12.40
N LEU A 857 -1.80 -22.94 12.64
CA LEU A 857 -2.77 -22.06 11.98
C LEU A 857 -2.57 -20.58 12.34
N THR A 858 -2.18 -20.25 13.58
CA THR A 858 -1.88 -18.85 13.95
C THR A 858 -0.64 -18.31 13.26
N ASP A 859 0.34 -19.15 12.92
CA ASP A 859 1.51 -18.72 12.14
C ASP A 859 1.15 -18.42 10.68
N ILE A 860 0.28 -19.24 10.10
CA ILE A 860 -0.17 -19.12 8.71
C ILE A 860 -1.19 -17.97 8.57
N CYS A 861 -2.05 -17.77 9.57
CA CYS A 861 -3.14 -16.82 9.56
C CYS A 861 -3.16 -15.97 10.85
N PRO A 862 -2.16 -15.09 11.07
CA PRO A 862 -1.99 -14.35 12.33
C PRO A 862 -3.06 -13.29 12.60
N HIS A 863 -3.94 -13.03 11.63
CA HIS A 863 -5.02 -12.04 11.75
C HIS A 863 -6.40 -12.65 12.02
N ASP A 864 -6.50 -13.98 12.14
CA ASP A 864 -7.76 -14.68 12.42
C ASP A 864 -7.93 -14.87 13.93
N ALA A 865 -8.67 -13.95 14.56
CA ALA A 865 -8.93 -13.95 16.00
C ALA A 865 -9.65 -15.22 16.51
N THR A 866 -10.36 -15.93 15.63
CA THR A 866 -11.04 -17.17 16.00
C THR A 866 -10.05 -18.30 16.31
N LEU A 867 -8.87 -18.29 15.70
CA LEU A 867 -7.81 -19.26 15.97
C LEU A 867 -7.23 -19.08 17.37
N PHE A 868 -6.92 -17.84 17.75
CA PHE A 868 -6.45 -17.51 19.09
C PHE A 868 -7.53 -17.83 20.15
N SER A 869 -8.80 -17.54 19.86
CA SER A 869 -9.92 -17.91 20.75
C SER A 869 -10.00 -19.42 20.97
N ASN A 870 -9.89 -20.21 19.90
CA ASN A 870 -9.95 -21.66 19.97
C ASN A 870 -8.71 -22.26 20.65
N ARG A 871 -7.53 -21.68 20.45
CA ARG A 871 -6.30 -22.10 21.13
C ARG A 871 -6.31 -21.75 22.62
N SER A 872 -6.80 -20.56 22.99
CA SER A 872 -7.06 -20.15 24.38
C SER A 872 -7.96 -21.16 25.09
N LEU A 873 -9.02 -21.62 24.42
CA LEU A 873 -9.90 -22.66 24.96
C LEU A 873 -9.18 -24.00 25.18
N CYS A 874 -8.26 -24.42 24.29
CA CYS A 874 -7.42 -25.60 24.53
C CYS A 874 -6.56 -25.42 25.79
N TRP A 875 -5.89 -24.27 25.93
CA TRP A 875 -5.06 -23.96 27.09
C TRP A 875 -5.85 -23.99 28.40
N LEU A 876 -7.06 -23.42 28.42
CA LEU A 876 -7.96 -23.48 29.58
C LEU A 876 -8.30 -24.92 29.96
N LYS A 877 -8.60 -25.79 28.98
CA LYS A 877 -8.90 -27.21 29.22
C LYS A 877 -7.69 -28.00 29.72
N MET A 878 -6.48 -27.58 29.36
CA MET A 878 -5.22 -28.17 29.81
C MET A 878 -4.71 -27.57 31.14
N GLY A 879 -5.37 -26.55 31.70
CA GLY A 879 -4.95 -25.90 32.94
C GLY A 879 -3.78 -24.93 32.78
N ALA A 880 -3.45 -24.52 31.56
CA ALA A 880 -2.36 -23.59 31.26
C ALA A 880 -2.85 -22.13 31.26
N GLY A 881 -3.07 -21.58 32.46
CA GLY A 881 -3.74 -20.28 32.64
C GLY A 881 -3.00 -19.09 32.02
N VAL A 882 -1.67 -19.10 32.03
CA VAL A 882 -0.84 -18.01 31.47
C VAL A 882 -0.98 -17.95 29.95
N ASN A 883 -0.86 -19.10 29.28
CA ASN A 883 -1.01 -19.21 27.83
C ASN A 883 -2.45 -18.88 27.38
N ALA A 884 -3.44 -19.34 28.15
CA ALA A 884 -4.84 -19.01 27.90
C ALA A 884 -5.11 -17.50 27.98
N LEU A 885 -4.53 -16.84 29.00
CA LEU A 885 -4.68 -15.41 29.22
C LEU A 885 -4.08 -14.61 28.05
N GLN A 886 -2.91 -15.02 27.60
CA GLN A 886 -2.21 -14.38 26.50
C GLN A 886 -3.02 -14.41 25.19
N ASP A 887 -3.53 -15.58 24.80
CA ASP A 887 -4.36 -15.71 23.60
C ASP A 887 -5.67 -14.92 23.74
N ALA A 888 -6.26 -14.84 24.94
CA ALA A 888 -7.46 -14.05 25.20
C ALA A 888 -7.22 -12.54 25.08
N GLN A 889 -6.07 -12.04 25.55
CA GLN A 889 -5.68 -10.63 25.41
C GLN A 889 -5.41 -10.26 23.95
N ILE A 890 -4.83 -11.18 23.18
CA ILE A 890 -4.67 -11.02 21.72
C ILE A 890 -6.05 -10.91 21.05
N CYS A 891 -7.02 -11.75 21.44
CA CYS A 891 -8.40 -11.65 20.95
C CYS A 891 -9.04 -10.28 21.25
N ARG A 892 -8.85 -9.73 22.45
CA ARG A 892 -9.35 -8.40 22.83
C ARG A 892 -8.69 -7.26 22.08
N LEU A 893 -7.41 -7.41 21.75
CA LEU A 893 -6.67 -6.42 20.95
C LEU A 893 -7.16 -6.39 19.49
N MET A 894 -7.50 -7.56 18.93
CA MET A 894 -8.01 -7.67 17.55
C MET A 894 -9.48 -7.25 17.42
N HIS A 895 -10.30 -7.57 18.42
CA HIS A 895 -11.73 -7.21 18.46
C HIS A 895 -12.11 -6.75 19.87
N SER A 896 -12.04 -5.43 20.11
CA SER A 896 -12.36 -4.83 21.41
C SER A 896 -13.85 -4.90 21.76
N ASP A 897 -14.71 -5.19 20.80
CA ASP A 897 -16.16 -5.35 20.91
C ASP A 897 -16.61 -6.82 21.09
N TRP A 898 -15.67 -7.77 21.14
CA TRP A 898 -15.99 -9.19 21.22
C TRP A 898 -16.14 -9.67 22.67
N SER A 899 -17.39 -9.79 23.15
CA SER A 899 -17.71 -10.25 24.51
C SER A 899 -17.07 -11.60 24.87
N LYS A 900 -16.94 -12.51 23.89
CA LYS A 900 -16.27 -13.82 24.05
C LYS A 900 -14.79 -13.69 24.43
N ALA A 901 -14.08 -12.67 23.95
CA ALA A 901 -12.68 -12.45 24.31
C ALA A 901 -12.54 -12.02 25.79
N CYS A 902 -13.48 -11.20 26.29
CA CYS A 902 -13.56 -10.80 27.69
C CYS A 902 -13.85 -12.01 28.61
N TYR A 903 -14.73 -12.91 28.15
CA TYR A 903 -14.99 -14.17 28.86
C TYR A 903 -13.76 -15.07 28.96
N LEU A 904 -13.01 -15.24 27.86
CA LEU A 904 -11.80 -16.06 27.85
C LEU A 904 -10.72 -15.48 28.78
N GLU A 905 -10.56 -14.15 28.79
CA GLU A 905 -9.64 -13.47 29.71
C GLU A 905 -10.05 -13.70 31.16
N GLY A 906 -11.32 -13.49 31.49
CA GLY A 906 -11.84 -13.74 32.84
C GLY A 906 -11.67 -15.20 33.26
N ALA A 907 -11.93 -16.15 32.37
CA ALA A 907 -11.75 -17.58 32.63
C ALA A 907 -10.28 -17.96 32.87
N ALA A 908 -9.35 -17.34 32.14
CA ALA A 908 -7.92 -17.53 32.34
C ALA A 908 -7.45 -16.92 33.68
N GLN A 909 -7.91 -15.71 34.03
CA GLN A 909 -7.62 -15.08 35.32
C GLN A 909 -8.20 -15.88 36.50
N MET A 910 -9.38 -16.47 36.34
CA MET A 910 -9.96 -17.41 37.31
C MET A 910 -9.03 -18.60 37.56
N LEU A 911 -8.44 -19.15 36.50
CA LEU A 911 -7.52 -20.28 36.61
C LEU A 911 -6.18 -19.89 37.27
N LEU A 912 -5.73 -18.65 37.04
CA LEU A 912 -4.57 -18.03 37.69
C LEU A 912 -4.86 -17.55 39.12
N LYS A 913 -6.11 -17.65 39.59
CA LYS A 913 -6.58 -17.20 40.90
C LYS A 913 -6.46 -15.68 41.13
N ASP A 914 -6.39 -14.89 40.05
CA ASP A 914 -6.50 -13.43 40.10
C ASP A 914 -7.98 -13.03 39.96
N PHE A 915 -8.71 -13.25 41.05
CA PHE A 915 -10.18 -13.11 41.05
C PHE A 915 -10.66 -11.67 40.84
N GLU A 916 -9.83 -10.68 41.14
CA GLU A 916 -10.14 -9.26 40.94
C GLU A 916 -10.14 -8.93 39.44
N LYS A 917 -9.05 -9.23 38.74
CA LYS A 917 -8.97 -9.06 37.28
C LYS A 917 -9.96 -9.93 36.53
N ALA A 918 -10.28 -11.11 37.06
CA ALA A 918 -11.34 -11.95 36.51
C ALA A 918 -12.71 -11.25 36.57
N CYS A 919 -13.05 -10.60 37.69
CA CYS A 919 -14.29 -9.84 37.81
C CYS A 919 -14.33 -8.67 36.82
N ASP A 920 -13.24 -7.91 36.69
CA ASP A 920 -13.16 -6.78 35.75
C ASP A 920 -13.38 -7.23 34.30
N ALA A 921 -12.71 -8.31 33.89
CA ALA A 921 -12.84 -8.86 32.54
C ALA A 921 -14.25 -9.37 32.24
N PHE A 922 -14.89 -10.11 33.18
CA PHE A 922 -16.28 -10.54 32.99
C PHE A 922 -17.27 -9.38 33.02
N PHE A 923 -17.02 -8.35 33.83
CA PHE A 923 -17.86 -7.15 33.87
C PHE A 923 -17.80 -6.37 32.55
N ASP A 924 -16.61 -6.22 31.97
CA ASP A 924 -16.45 -5.66 30.62
C ASP A 924 -17.18 -6.50 29.57
N GLY A 925 -17.13 -7.83 29.67
CA GLY A 925 -17.88 -8.74 28.81
C GLY A 925 -19.39 -8.50 28.85
N LEU A 926 -19.96 -8.27 30.04
CA LEU A 926 -21.38 -7.96 30.21
C LEU A 926 -21.78 -6.57 29.71
N LYS A 927 -20.86 -5.58 29.69
CA LYS A 927 -21.14 -4.28 29.06
C LYS A 927 -21.34 -4.45 27.56
N LEU A 928 -20.58 -5.35 26.94
CA LEU A 928 -20.63 -5.64 25.51
C LEU A 928 -21.82 -6.54 25.14
N ASP A 929 -22.12 -7.53 25.98
CA ASP A 929 -23.27 -8.43 25.81
C ASP A 929 -24.05 -8.61 27.12
N PRO A 930 -24.99 -7.69 27.43
CA PRO A 930 -25.78 -7.74 28.66
C PRO A 930 -26.72 -8.94 28.75
N ALA A 931 -26.98 -9.65 27.65
CA ALA A 931 -27.89 -10.79 27.59
C ALA A 931 -27.18 -12.14 27.82
N SER A 932 -25.86 -12.14 28.03
CA SER A 932 -25.08 -13.37 28.19
C SER A 932 -25.19 -13.97 29.60
N ASP A 933 -26.03 -15.01 29.73
CA ASP A 933 -26.16 -15.78 30.98
C ASP A 933 -24.83 -16.45 31.39
N GLU A 934 -24.00 -16.85 30.41
CA GLU A 934 -22.71 -17.52 30.65
C GLU A 934 -21.72 -16.57 31.35
N ILE A 935 -21.60 -15.32 30.89
CA ILE A 935 -20.72 -14.32 31.49
C ILE A 935 -21.26 -13.87 32.85
N ALA A 936 -22.58 -13.71 32.97
CA ALA A 936 -23.22 -13.36 34.24
C ALA A 936 -23.00 -14.42 35.33
N GLU A 937 -23.07 -15.70 34.97
CA GLU A 937 -22.77 -16.81 35.88
C GLU A 937 -21.29 -16.86 36.25
N ALA A 938 -20.39 -16.67 35.28
CA ALA A 938 -18.95 -16.64 35.52
C ALA A 938 -18.53 -15.49 36.45
N LEU A 939 -19.12 -14.30 36.28
CA LEU A 939 -18.92 -13.15 37.16
C LEU A 939 -19.40 -13.41 38.60
N ARG A 940 -20.55 -14.08 38.77
CA ARG A 940 -21.03 -14.47 40.11
C ARG A 940 -20.05 -15.41 40.81
N LYS A 941 -19.54 -16.41 40.08
CA LYS A 941 -18.52 -17.36 40.59
C LYS A 941 -17.20 -16.68 40.93
N SER A 942 -16.77 -15.69 40.14
CA SER A 942 -15.54 -14.93 40.44
C SER A 942 -15.70 -14.07 41.69
N PHE A 943 -16.85 -13.42 41.88
CA PHE A 943 -17.15 -12.66 43.09
C PHE A 943 -17.21 -13.51 44.36
N GLU A 944 -17.79 -14.71 44.30
CA GLU A 944 -17.80 -15.64 45.42
C GLU A 944 -16.38 -16.10 45.78
N SER A 945 -15.57 -16.43 44.77
CA SER A 945 -14.16 -16.82 44.94
C SER A 945 -13.31 -15.69 45.53
N LEU A 946 -13.55 -14.44 45.10
CA LEU A 946 -12.91 -13.24 45.65
C LEU A 946 -13.28 -13.02 47.11
N LYS A 947 -14.56 -13.18 47.50
CA LYS A 947 -15.03 -13.07 48.89
C LYS A 947 -14.40 -14.14 49.80
N ILE A 948 -14.32 -15.38 49.33
CA ILE A 948 -13.69 -16.48 50.07
C ILE A 948 -12.19 -16.21 50.23
N SER A 949 -11.51 -15.74 49.18
CA SER A 949 -10.10 -15.34 49.23
C SER A 949 -9.84 -14.20 50.23
N HIS A 950 -10.70 -13.18 50.26
CA HIS A 950 -10.61 -12.08 51.21
C HIS A 950 -10.88 -12.52 52.66
N ALA A 951 -11.91 -13.34 52.88
CA ALA A 951 -12.22 -13.88 54.22
C ALA A 951 -11.06 -14.75 54.77
N ALA A 952 -10.41 -15.53 53.90
CA ALA A 952 -9.23 -16.32 54.25
C ALA A 952 -8.00 -15.45 54.58
N LYS A 953 -7.81 -14.32 53.89
CA LYS A 953 -6.71 -13.36 54.17
C LYS A 953 -6.92 -12.53 55.44
N VAL A 954 -8.17 -12.25 55.82
CA VAL A 954 -8.50 -11.38 56.97
C VAL A 954 -8.72 -12.18 58.28
N GLY A 955 -8.68 -13.52 58.24
CA GLY A 955 -8.69 -14.36 59.44
C GLY A 955 -10.03 -14.38 60.21
N ILE A 956 -11.14 -14.00 59.57
CA ILE A 956 -12.46 -14.02 60.19
C ILE A 956 -13.11 -15.38 59.91
N GLY A 957 -13.32 -16.18 60.94
CA GLY A 957 -14.03 -17.45 60.85
C GLY A 957 -15.45 -17.27 60.29
N LEU A 958 -15.76 -17.99 59.21
CA LEU A 958 -17.09 -17.99 58.61
C LEU A 958 -18.15 -18.50 59.62
N PRO A 959 -19.29 -17.80 59.79
CA PRO A 959 -20.38 -18.24 60.66
C PRO A 959 -20.95 -19.60 60.23
N SER A 960 -21.35 -20.39 61.21
CA SER A 960 -21.82 -21.78 61.13
C SER A 960 -22.98 -22.03 60.15
N SER A 961 -23.68 -20.98 59.71
CA SER A 961 -24.81 -21.07 58.78
C SER A 961 -24.40 -21.35 57.32
N GLN A 962 -23.16 -21.07 56.91
CA GLN A 962 -22.69 -21.34 55.54
C GLN A 962 -22.01 -22.71 55.36
N LYS A 963 -21.78 -23.47 56.45
CA LYS A 963 -21.25 -24.85 56.37
C LYS A 963 -22.26 -25.88 55.84
N LYS A 964 -23.52 -25.49 55.61
CA LYS A 964 -24.60 -26.43 55.21
C LYS A 964 -24.90 -26.46 53.71
N ILE A 965 -24.29 -25.59 52.91
CA ILE A 965 -24.40 -25.59 51.44
C ILE A 965 -23.22 -26.34 50.79
N ILE A 966 -22.19 -26.68 51.58
CA ILE A 966 -21.07 -27.52 51.16
C ILE A 966 -21.26 -28.92 51.74
N ARG A 967 -22.23 -29.66 51.18
CA ARG A 967 -22.25 -31.12 51.13
C ARG A 967 -23.01 -31.58 49.90
#